data_AF-A0A7C3J2M6-F1
#
_entry.id   AF-A0A7C3J2M6-F1
#
_cell.length_a   1.000
_cell.length_b   1.000
_cell.length_c   1.000
_cell.angle_alpha   90.00
_cell.angle_beta   90.00
_cell.angle_gamma   90.00
#
_symmetry.space_group_name_H-M   'P 1'
#
loop_
_entity.id
_entity.type
_entity.pdbx_description
1 polymer ?
#
loop_
_entity_poly.entity_id
_entity_poly.type
_entity_poly.pdbx_seq_one_letter_code
_entity_poly.pdbx_strand_id
1 'polypeptide(L)'
;MKALAWHSVFALLVGGAAAGEAADPKRGLEDLLLGNDHLKLCFRSSGGQPRLFQIDNVLAGNRPIPIKTDDFCVAIEGRAPLRLADFAYKQLDGKRQGGETQQSLIYENKAEGMQLRVVYTAGTAPYIRRHIELSSEKPLPIRQVDAWIVGVEGKASGQGFGQPVLLEDTFWGLEFPGGHNSFANGTMKLTHYPGCTTDRFVSKTAVLGVAEPGRVAQRFQDYVASIQATPKEQRLFVNYNTWWTLMPPTEKNCVELIKLFKEKLFDPHGESFDTFTIDDGWDKKETLWELVPERFPNGFGPLVEPLKAMKANLGLWLSPSSGYSHAPHLAKLGYEHNSNPWYCCQSGPKYRRDIVQRVTALAKQYDLAFYKFDGFCPGCETKDHGHLPGPYAVEANVDAYIELMKAAKQAKPGIFLDPTCGMWLSPWWLPYCDSIWGSVSGDYPDVIVPAPIVRDSATTTRDAVFRQRCREHPGYPPSAIEHLGIIVITPEKWEDNAIAVVGRGCRLLTLYINPKFFTNGDRDWAFLASVLKWTRRNAPTLGHTRLIGGDPMKREWYGYAHFAGHFGILCLRNPFIEPQKVSLKLDESVGWTRPRAVAAGAATVIYPRHEQVSAGFLFYGDTLELTLQGYETLLVEVSAVSPFTADGTRQAGGRPPCRVESTGLALQPASGQIDGKCEAVVPEGAKATMHLLADPGGGAGAIECVALVRGQSVPVRVVRSGADQAHSKHPWTWFEFDIPAGKSDVAVSIKPGKGGGFTRCEAGWWLWLERSLPKSVPPTPKAPLPLPIGQDTQREIITIQAAKVFAAPRVWPKADAPSVWLDELPPDDVTLGWGKLQTNQSVWEKPMVIAGREFAHGLGTHAESRIVYDLSGGKFKSFRCLVGRDEHAQDGAIAFQVKLDGKVVFDSGPMAKASAAKAVEVDVSGGTTLELLTLDGGDGIGGDHGDWAEAQLIR
;
A
#
# COMPACT_ATOMS: atom_id res chain seq x y z
N MET A 1 48.64 36.72 -11.66
CA MET A 1 49.58 36.93 -10.53
C MET A 1 49.19 35.99 -9.38
N LYS A 2 50.17 35.46 -8.62
CA LYS A 2 50.14 34.82 -7.27
C LYS A 2 48.77 34.27 -6.77
N ALA A 3 48.51 32.96 -6.59
CA ALA A 3 49.19 31.87 -5.85
C ALA A 3 48.92 31.81 -4.32
N LEU A 4 48.29 30.71 -3.86
CA LEU A 4 48.18 30.07 -2.51
C LEU A 4 46.87 29.21 -2.54
N ALA A 5 46.85 27.86 -2.61
CA ALA A 5 47.26 26.82 -1.63
C ALA A 5 46.55 27.00 -0.27
N TRP A 6 45.99 26.04 0.47
CA TRP A 6 46.16 24.57 0.65
C TRP A 6 44.74 23.91 0.77
N HIS A 7 44.45 22.59 0.80
CA HIS A 7 45.14 21.30 0.56
C HIS A 7 44.08 20.18 0.34
N SER A 8 44.43 19.02 -0.26
CA SER A 8 43.77 17.70 -0.09
C SER A 8 44.64 16.58 -0.69
N VAL A 9 44.82 15.48 0.03
CA VAL A 9 45.81 14.43 -0.29
C VAL A 9 45.30 13.51 -1.41
N PHE A 10 46.13 13.31 -2.44
CA PHE A 10 45.81 12.45 -3.57
C PHE A 10 46.01 10.97 -3.25
N ALA A 11 45.08 10.13 -3.72
CA ALA A 11 45.24 8.69 -3.74
C ALA A 11 46.32 8.29 -4.76
N LEU A 12 47.26 7.43 -4.35
CA LEU A 12 48.32 6.93 -5.23
C LEU A 12 48.79 5.55 -4.75
N LEU A 13 48.20 4.49 -5.32
CA LEU A 13 48.77 3.13 -5.39
C LEU A 13 48.07 2.31 -6.49
N VAL A 14 48.06 2.85 -7.71
CA VAL A 14 47.82 2.06 -8.92
C VAL A 14 49.17 1.90 -9.61
N GLY A 15 49.91 0.87 -9.21
CA GLY A 15 51.13 0.45 -9.91
C GLY A 15 50.74 -0.32 -11.17
N GLY A 16 51.00 0.26 -12.34
CA GLY A 16 50.93 -0.49 -13.59
C GLY A 16 52.11 -1.45 -13.70
N ALA A 17 51.85 -2.71 -14.04
CA ALA A 17 52.84 -3.66 -14.52
C ALA A 17 52.43 -4.15 -15.91
N ALA A 18 53.42 -4.36 -16.78
CA ALA A 18 53.20 -4.72 -18.18
C ALA A 18 52.76 -6.18 -18.35
N ALA A 19 52.40 -6.55 -19.58
CA ALA A 19 52.06 -7.91 -19.94
C ALA A 19 53.23 -8.88 -19.67
N GLY A 20 52.92 -10.06 -19.11
CA GLY A 20 53.80 -11.23 -19.22
C GLY A 20 54.60 -11.64 -17.98
N GLU A 21 54.02 -11.60 -16.78
CA GLU A 21 54.52 -12.39 -15.64
C GLU A 21 53.36 -13.01 -14.86
N ALA A 22 53.48 -14.28 -14.47
CA ALA A 22 52.44 -15.00 -13.73
C ALA A 22 52.43 -14.53 -12.27
N ALA A 23 51.40 -13.77 -11.88
CA ALA A 23 51.24 -13.31 -10.51
C ALA A 23 51.12 -14.48 -9.53
N ASP A 24 51.79 -14.37 -8.37
CA ASP A 24 51.66 -15.33 -7.27
C ASP A 24 50.20 -15.42 -6.80
N PRO A 25 49.52 -16.58 -6.94
CA PRO A 25 48.08 -16.72 -6.67
C PRO A 25 47.70 -16.53 -5.20
N LYS A 26 48.68 -16.39 -4.28
CA LYS A 26 48.42 -16.12 -2.85
C LYS A 26 48.65 -14.66 -2.44
N ARG A 27 49.32 -13.86 -3.25
CA ARG A 27 49.75 -12.49 -2.89
C ARG A 27 48.65 -11.46 -3.19
N GLY A 28 47.65 -11.40 -2.31
CA GLY A 28 46.55 -10.41 -2.41
C GLY A 28 45.33 -10.63 -1.51
N LEU A 29 45.36 -11.61 -0.59
CA LEU A 29 44.21 -11.96 0.26
C LEU A 29 44.22 -11.33 1.66
N GLU A 30 45.31 -10.69 2.08
CA GLU A 30 45.48 -10.23 3.47
C GLU A 30 44.74 -8.90 3.75
N ASP A 31 44.54 -8.08 2.71
CA ASP A 31 43.80 -6.80 2.76
C ASP A 31 42.85 -6.63 1.55
N LEU A 32 42.09 -7.66 1.17
CA LEU A 32 41.21 -7.57 0.01
C LEU A 32 39.97 -6.72 0.32
N LEU A 33 39.87 -5.57 -0.34
CA LEU A 33 38.74 -4.64 -0.27
C LEU A 33 37.95 -4.66 -1.59
N LEU A 34 36.64 -4.93 -1.54
CA LEU A 34 35.72 -4.83 -2.68
C LEU A 34 34.63 -3.79 -2.37
N GLY A 35 34.34 -2.84 -3.26
CA GLY A 35 33.30 -1.83 -2.98
C GLY A 35 33.49 -0.53 -3.74
N ASN A 36 33.07 0.58 -3.12
CA ASN A 36 33.11 1.93 -3.68
C ASN A 36 33.30 2.99 -2.58
N ASP A 37 33.06 4.27 -2.92
CA ASP A 37 33.26 5.41 -2.02
C ASP A 37 32.25 5.49 -0.86
N HIS A 38 31.26 4.58 -0.81
CA HIS A 38 30.19 4.56 0.19
C HIS A 38 30.20 3.30 1.07
N LEU A 39 30.63 2.15 0.54
CA LEU A 39 30.79 0.92 1.31
C LEU A 39 31.99 0.10 0.84
N LYS A 40 32.63 -0.61 1.78
CA LYS A 40 33.72 -1.56 1.49
C LYS A 40 33.41 -2.90 2.16
N LEU A 41 33.56 -3.98 1.40
CA LEU A 41 33.63 -5.34 1.90
C LEU A 41 35.07 -5.67 2.24
N CYS A 42 35.32 -6.04 3.50
CA CYS A 42 36.65 -6.31 4.01
C CYS A 42 36.84 -7.82 4.20
N PHE A 43 37.72 -8.40 3.38
CA PHE A 43 38.05 -9.83 3.39
C PHE A 43 39.41 -10.06 4.05
N ARG A 44 39.53 -11.20 4.73
CA ARG A 44 40.81 -11.71 5.25
C ARG A 44 41.05 -13.13 4.78
N SER A 45 42.32 -13.52 4.67
CA SER A 45 42.70 -14.92 4.45
C SER A 45 42.40 -15.77 5.70
N SER A 46 41.67 -16.86 5.52
CA SER A 46 41.45 -17.87 6.56
C SER A 46 41.50 -19.26 5.93
N GLY A 47 42.42 -20.11 6.38
CA GLY A 47 42.65 -21.43 5.77
C GLY A 47 43.04 -21.39 4.28
N GLY A 48 43.63 -20.26 3.82
CA GLY A 48 43.95 -20.05 2.41
C GLY A 48 42.74 -19.63 1.55
N GLN A 49 41.63 -19.21 2.16
CA GLN A 49 40.44 -18.73 1.47
C GLN A 49 40.12 -17.27 1.87
N PRO A 50 39.65 -16.41 0.95
CA PRO A 50 39.03 -15.14 1.33
C PRO A 50 37.76 -15.40 2.14
N ARG A 51 37.62 -14.70 3.26
CA ARG A 51 36.40 -14.66 4.07
C ARG A 51 36.05 -13.21 4.39
N LEU A 52 34.84 -12.80 4.02
CA LEU A 52 34.27 -11.53 4.45
C LEU A 52 34.14 -11.55 5.97
N PHE A 53 34.73 -10.57 6.66
CA PHE A 53 34.68 -10.47 8.12
C PHE A 53 34.12 -9.12 8.61
N GLN A 54 34.01 -8.13 7.72
CA GLN A 54 33.53 -6.79 8.06
C GLN A 54 33.00 -6.07 6.82
N ILE A 55 32.02 -5.20 7.00
CA ILE A 55 31.59 -4.19 6.03
C ILE A 55 31.87 -2.82 6.63
N ASP A 56 32.55 -1.93 5.91
CA ASP A 56 32.72 -0.54 6.34
C ASP A 56 31.59 0.31 5.75
N ASN A 57 30.74 0.86 6.60
CA ASN A 57 29.74 1.86 6.21
C ASN A 57 30.37 3.26 6.23
N VAL A 58 30.82 3.73 5.06
CA VAL A 58 31.48 5.05 4.92
C VAL A 58 30.48 6.17 5.20
N LEU A 59 29.20 6.00 4.85
CA LEU A 59 28.13 6.99 5.13
C LEU A 59 27.91 7.19 6.63
N ALA A 60 28.13 6.16 7.45
CA ALA A 60 28.11 6.25 8.91
C ALA A 60 29.49 6.56 9.52
N GLY A 61 30.37 7.26 8.79
CA GLY A 61 31.69 7.67 9.29
C GLY A 61 32.75 6.57 9.30
N ASN A 62 32.64 5.59 8.39
CA ASN A 62 33.40 4.32 8.40
C ASN A 62 33.06 3.44 9.62
N ARG A 63 31.78 3.37 10.01
CA ARG A 63 31.31 2.42 11.04
C ARG A 63 31.60 0.99 10.55
N PRO A 64 32.35 0.17 11.30
CA PRO A 64 32.54 -1.23 10.97
C PRO A 64 31.30 -2.03 11.35
N ILE A 65 30.85 -2.91 10.45
CA ILE A 65 29.77 -3.86 10.65
C ILE A 65 30.38 -5.28 10.63
N PRO A 66 30.60 -5.93 11.78
CA PRO A 66 31.23 -7.24 11.84
C PRO A 66 30.39 -8.33 11.19
N ILE A 67 31.03 -9.17 10.37
CA ILE A 67 30.42 -10.31 9.71
C ILE A 67 30.91 -11.60 10.38
N LYS A 68 29.98 -12.32 11.01
CA LYS A 68 30.23 -13.58 11.72
C LYS A 68 30.35 -14.78 10.78
N THR A 69 29.60 -14.75 9.67
CA THR A 69 29.52 -15.82 8.67
C THR A 69 29.32 -15.21 7.29
N ASP A 70 30.00 -15.75 6.28
CA ASP A 70 29.78 -15.49 4.85
C ASP A 70 29.82 -16.83 4.12
N ASP A 71 28.67 -17.26 3.61
CA ASP A 71 28.45 -18.54 2.93
C ASP A 71 27.34 -18.43 1.87
N PHE A 72 27.08 -19.52 1.18
CA PHE A 72 25.90 -19.73 0.33
C PHE A 72 25.40 -21.17 0.53
N CYS A 73 24.24 -21.51 -0.03
CA CYS A 73 23.77 -22.90 -0.08
C CYS A 73 23.17 -23.17 -1.46
N VAL A 74 23.66 -24.20 -2.17
CA VAL A 74 23.02 -24.74 -3.38
C VAL A 74 22.52 -26.15 -3.06
N ALA A 75 21.22 -26.29 -2.84
CA ALA A 75 20.59 -27.58 -2.60
C ALA A 75 20.45 -28.35 -3.91
N ILE A 76 21.11 -29.51 -3.97
CA ILE A 76 21.07 -30.43 -5.12
C ILE A 76 20.31 -31.68 -4.70
N GLU A 77 19.34 -32.07 -5.52
CA GLU A 77 18.51 -33.25 -5.28
C GLU A 77 19.34 -34.54 -5.17
N GLY A 78 19.01 -35.38 -4.19
CA GLY A 78 19.68 -36.67 -3.96
C GLY A 78 21.05 -36.62 -3.28
N ARG A 79 21.53 -35.45 -2.84
CA ARG A 79 22.84 -35.30 -2.17
C ARG A 79 22.86 -34.19 -1.11
N ALA A 80 23.99 -34.07 -0.39
CA ALA A 80 24.25 -32.93 0.47
C ALA A 80 24.37 -31.62 -0.35
N PRO A 81 23.87 -30.48 0.17
CA PRO A 81 23.96 -29.18 -0.52
C PRO A 81 25.41 -28.69 -0.61
N LEU A 82 25.74 -27.98 -1.68
CA LEU A 82 27.04 -27.34 -1.83
C LEU A 82 27.11 -26.04 -1.03
N ARG A 83 28.23 -25.84 -0.34
CA ARG A 83 28.59 -24.65 0.45
C ARG A 83 29.98 -24.15 0.08
N LEU A 84 30.36 -22.97 0.54
CA LEU A 84 31.70 -22.42 0.31
C LEU A 84 32.82 -23.29 0.90
N ALA A 85 32.51 -24.11 1.92
CA ALA A 85 33.43 -25.07 2.50
C ALA A 85 33.86 -26.20 1.53
N ASP A 86 33.06 -26.53 0.52
CA ASP A 86 33.33 -27.63 -0.42
C ASP A 86 34.30 -27.24 -1.55
N PHE A 87 34.63 -25.96 -1.65
CA PHE A 87 35.49 -25.40 -2.70
C PHE A 87 36.82 -24.91 -2.12
N ALA A 88 37.83 -24.85 -2.97
CA ALA A 88 39.14 -24.27 -2.70
C ALA A 88 39.33 -23.03 -3.59
N TYR A 89 39.71 -21.90 -2.98
CA TYR A 89 39.98 -20.66 -3.70
C TYR A 89 41.17 -20.81 -4.65
N LYS A 90 41.09 -20.16 -5.81
CA LYS A 90 42.11 -20.21 -6.86
C LYS A 90 42.65 -18.83 -7.21
N GLN A 91 41.77 -17.90 -7.56
CA GLN A 91 42.19 -16.57 -8.00
C GLN A 91 41.07 -15.54 -7.86
N LEU A 92 41.47 -14.26 -7.86
CA LEU A 92 40.60 -13.10 -8.02
C LEU A 92 40.68 -12.67 -9.49
N ASP A 93 39.53 -12.55 -10.14
CA ASP A 93 39.38 -11.99 -11.50
C ASP A 93 38.66 -10.63 -11.39
N GLY A 94 39.01 -9.68 -12.25
CA GLY A 94 38.59 -8.28 -12.12
C GLY A 94 38.37 -7.63 -13.48
N LYS A 95 37.20 -7.03 -13.69
CA LYS A 95 36.80 -6.36 -14.92
C LYS A 95 36.17 -5.01 -14.60
N ARG A 96 36.36 -4.03 -15.48
CA ARG A 96 35.73 -2.71 -15.37
C ARG A 96 34.95 -2.43 -16.66
N GLN A 97 33.65 -2.19 -16.54
CA GLN A 97 32.76 -2.02 -17.69
C GLN A 97 31.65 -1.03 -17.33
N GLY A 98 31.34 -0.08 -18.23
CA GLY A 98 30.21 0.83 -18.06
C GLY A 98 30.29 1.79 -16.85
N GLY A 99 31.45 1.93 -16.22
CA GLY A 99 31.63 2.69 -14.97
C GLY A 99 31.52 1.83 -13.70
N GLU A 100 31.01 0.61 -13.81
CA GLU A 100 31.01 -0.38 -12.72
C GLU A 100 32.33 -1.18 -12.68
N THR A 101 32.70 -1.63 -11.49
CA THR A 101 33.78 -2.57 -11.24
C THR A 101 33.19 -3.91 -10.83
N GLN A 102 33.53 -4.96 -11.56
CA GLN A 102 33.14 -6.33 -11.26
C GLN A 102 34.35 -7.13 -10.80
N GLN A 103 34.27 -7.75 -9.62
CA GLN A 103 35.31 -8.57 -9.02
C GLN A 103 34.75 -9.96 -8.72
N SER A 104 35.52 -10.99 -9.04
CA SER A 104 35.10 -12.39 -9.04
C SER A 104 36.07 -13.23 -8.22
N LEU A 105 35.60 -13.82 -7.13
CA LEU A 105 36.35 -14.84 -6.39
C LEU A 105 36.08 -16.20 -7.07
N ILE A 106 37.12 -16.81 -7.63
CA ILE A 106 37.03 -18.07 -8.36
C ILE A 106 37.55 -19.21 -7.48
N TYR A 107 36.76 -20.28 -7.42
CA TYR A 107 37.03 -21.48 -6.63
C TYR A 107 36.79 -22.74 -7.47
N GLU A 108 37.52 -23.81 -7.18
CA GLU A 108 37.24 -25.15 -7.71
C GLU A 108 36.75 -26.06 -6.58
N ASN A 109 35.83 -26.96 -6.89
CA ASN A 109 35.33 -27.96 -5.96
C ASN A 109 36.44 -28.96 -5.61
N LYS A 110 36.50 -29.38 -4.35
CA LYS A 110 37.57 -30.25 -3.83
C LYS A 110 37.50 -31.71 -4.31
N ALA A 111 36.38 -32.14 -4.91
CA ALA A 111 36.11 -33.55 -5.22
C ALA A 111 35.62 -33.82 -6.65
N GLU A 112 34.91 -32.89 -7.29
CA GLU A 112 34.03 -33.23 -8.45
C GLU A 112 34.18 -32.29 -9.67
N GLY A 113 35.32 -31.63 -9.87
CA GLY A 113 35.60 -30.88 -11.12
C GLY A 113 34.71 -29.66 -11.40
N MET A 114 33.90 -29.23 -10.42
CA MET A 114 33.03 -28.05 -10.55
C MET A 114 33.80 -26.75 -10.30
N GLN A 115 33.46 -25.67 -11.01
CA GLN A 115 33.97 -24.32 -10.74
C GLN A 115 32.84 -23.43 -10.21
N LEU A 116 33.13 -22.73 -9.13
CA LEU A 116 32.28 -21.68 -8.53
C LEU A 116 32.94 -20.32 -8.75
N ARG A 117 32.13 -19.33 -9.13
CA ARG A 117 32.50 -17.91 -9.12
C ARG A 117 31.54 -17.16 -8.21
N VAL A 118 32.07 -16.44 -7.23
CA VAL A 118 31.29 -15.47 -6.43
C VAL A 118 31.60 -14.08 -6.98
N VAL A 119 30.60 -13.47 -7.62
CA VAL A 119 30.74 -12.21 -8.34
C VAL A 119 30.20 -11.07 -7.48
N TYR A 120 30.98 -9.99 -7.37
CA TYR A 120 30.60 -8.72 -6.77
C TYR A 120 30.65 -7.64 -7.85
N THR A 121 29.63 -6.78 -7.92
CA THR A 121 29.57 -5.65 -8.84
C THR A 121 29.30 -4.36 -8.06
N ALA A 122 30.19 -3.39 -8.18
CA ALA A 122 30.14 -2.11 -7.49
C ALA A 122 30.12 -0.94 -8.50
N GLY A 123 29.05 -0.16 -8.48
CA GLY A 123 28.94 1.13 -9.18
C GLY A 123 29.29 2.30 -8.26
N THR A 124 28.85 3.50 -8.61
CA THR A 124 29.05 4.74 -7.82
C THR A 124 27.97 5.00 -6.77
N ALA A 125 26.93 4.17 -6.71
CA ALA A 125 25.81 4.30 -5.76
C ALA A 125 26.11 3.59 -4.43
N PRO A 126 25.43 3.91 -3.30
CA PRO A 126 25.72 3.34 -1.98
C PRO A 126 25.21 1.89 -1.79
N TYR A 127 25.38 1.05 -2.81
CA TYR A 127 25.09 -0.37 -2.80
C TYR A 127 26.04 -1.15 -3.71
N ILE A 128 26.11 -2.46 -3.47
CA ILE A 128 26.78 -3.45 -4.31
C ILE A 128 25.81 -4.59 -4.65
N ARG A 129 26.07 -5.25 -5.78
CA ARG A 129 25.40 -6.48 -6.19
C ARG A 129 26.32 -7.67 -6.00
N ARG A 130 25.74 -8.83 -5.67
CA ARG A 130 26.44 -10.12 -5.55
C ARG A 130 25.64 -11.24 -6.18
N HIS A 131 26.26 -12.13 -6.94
CA HIS A 131 25.64 -13.38 -7.40
C HIS A 131 26.66 -14.52 -7.41
N ILE A 132 26.19 -15.76 -7.49
CA ILE A 132 27.04 -16.92 -7.69
C ILE A 132 26.82 -17.53 -9.07
N GLU A 133 27.90 -17.98 -9.70
CA GLU A 133 27.89 -18.75 -10.94
C GLU A 133 28.52 -20.12 -10.63
N LEU A 134 27.80 -21.20 -10.95
CA LEU A 134 28.27 -22.57 -10.78
C LEU A 134 28.34 -23.25 -12.15
N SER A 135 29.44 -23.95 -12.40
CA SER A 135 29.61 -24.79 -13.59
C SER A 135 30.14 -26.16 -13.20
N SER A 136 29.66 -27.19 -13.90
CA SER A 136 29.97 -28.60 -13.64
C SER A 136 30.11 -29.38 -14.95
N GLU A 137 30.82 -30.51 -14.93
CA GLU A 137 30.95 -31.37 -16.12
C GLU A 137 29.63 -32.06 -16.51
N LYS A 138 28.69 -32.19 -15.55
CA LYS A 138 27.40 -32.84 -15.71
C LYS A 138 26.28 -31.97 -15.15
N PRO A 139 25.07 -31.99 -15.71
CA PRO A 139 23.94 -31.25 -15.18
C PRO A 139 23.58 -31.64 -13.74
N LEU A 140 23.37 -30.63 -12.89
CA LEU A 140 23.01 -30.78 -11.49
C LEU A 140 21.53 -30.44 -11.26
N PRO A 141 20.74 -31.28 -10.57
CA PRO A 141 19.36 -30.99 -10.21
C PRO A 141 19.28 -29.99 -9.03
N ILE A 142 19.40 -28.69 -9.34
CA ILE A 142 19.36 -27.60 -8.37
C ILE A 142 17.91 -27.32 -7.97
N ARG A 143 17.64 -27.19 -6.66
CA ARG A 143 16.29 -27.03 -6.12
C ARG A 143 16.10 -25.70 -5.41
N GLN A 144 16.79 -25.48 -4.30
CA GLN A 144 16.82 -24.22 -3.55
C GLN A 144 18.23 -23.64 -3.60
N VAL A 145 18.33 -22.32 -3.70
CA VAL A 145 19.59 -21.59 -3.61
C VAL A 145 19.46 -20.45 -2.60
N ASP A 146 20.18 -20.56 -1.49
CA ASP A 146 20.47 -19.42 -0.61
C ASP A 146 21.66 -18.70 -1.23
N ALA A 147 21.39 -17.70 -2.09
CA ALA A 147 22.41 -17.02 -2.88
C ALA A 147 23.45 -16.34 -1.97
N TRP A 148 23.02 -15.84 -0.80
CA TRP A 148 23.90 -15.33 0.25
C TRP A 148 23.35 -15.67 1.64
N ILE A 149 24.23 -16.16 2.52
CA ILE A 149 23.98 -16.37 3.94
C ILE A 149 25.00 -15.52 4.70
N VAL A 150 24.53 -14.57 5.50
CA VAL A 150 25.38 -13.61 6.21
C VAL A 150 25.05 -13.57 7.70
N GLY A 151 26.05 -13.81 8.55
CA GLY A 151 25.92 -13.60 9.99
C GLY A 151 26.21 -12.14 10.34
N VAL A 152 25.20 -11.38 10.78
CA VAL A 152 25.28 -9.94 11.09
C VAL A 152 24.38 -9.59 12.26
N GLU A 153 24.77 -8.63 13.09
CA GLU A 153 23.97 -8.16 14.22
C GLU A 153 22.98 -7.07 13.82
N GLY A 154 21.83 -7.02 14.48
CA GLY A 154 20.81 -6.00 14.27
C GLY A 154 19.41 -6.47 14.64
N LYS A 155 18.43 -5.58 14.43
CA LYS A 155 17.00 -5.91 14.38
C LYS A 155 16.51 -5.63 12.96
N ALA A 156 15.75 -6.54 12.38
CA ALA A 156 15.21 -6.41 11.03
C ALA A 156 13.80 -5.80 11.03
N SER A 157 13.52 -5.03 9.98
CA SER A 157 12.19 -4.56 9.61
C SER A 157 12.03 -4.70 8.09
N GLY A 158 10.86 -5.14 7.63
CA GLY A 158 10.73 -5.74 6.30
C GLY A 158 11.47 -7.08 6.23
N GLN A 159 10.79 -8.11 5.70
CA GLN A 159 11.36 -9.39 5.29
C GLN A 159 10.25 -10.25 4.67
N GLY A 160 10.60 -11.43 4.18
CA GLY A 160 9.69 -12.40 3.58
C GLY A 160 9.71 -12.38 2.06
N PHE A 161 8.56 -12.71 1.47
CA PHE A 161 8.42 -12.92 0.04
C PHE A 161 8.41 -11.60 -0.74
N GLY A 162 9.42 -11.42 -1.60
CA GLY A 162 9.63 -10.22 -2.41
C GLY A 162 9.95 -8.94 -1.64
N GLN A 163 10.18 -9.01 -0.32
CA GLN A 163 10.46 -7.85 0.53
C GLN A 163 11.96 -7.69 0.79
N PRO A 164 12.49 -6.46 0.93
CA PRO A 164 13.83 -6.25 1.45
C PRO A 164 13.90 -6.57 2.95
N VAL A 165 15.11 -6.78 3.44
CA VAL A 165 15.41 -6.75 4.87
C VAL A 165 16.15 -5.47 5.21
N LEU A 166 15.57 -4.64 6.08
CA LEU A 166 16.14 -3.37 6.52
C LEU A 166 16.65 -3.53 7.97
N LEU A 167 17.96 -3.36 8.15
CA LEU A 167 18.61 -3.27 9.47
C LEU A 167 18.79 -1.78 9.84
N GLU A 168 19.55 -1.47 10.89
CA GLU A 168 19.76 -0.09 11.38
C GLU A 168 20.32 0.87 10.31
N ASP A 169 21.33 0.42 9.58
CA ASP A 169 22.12 1.20 8.62
C ASP A 169 22.46 0.43 7.33
N THR A 170 21.88 -0.76 7.13
CA THR A 170 22.04 -1.56 5.91
C THR A 170 20.73 -2.14 5.41
N PHE A 171 20.61 -2.31 4.09
CA PHE A 171 19.50 -3.02 3.46
C PHE A 171 20.01 -4.19 2.61
N TRP A 172 19.20 -5.25 2.55
CA TRP A 172 19.53 -6.53 1.92
C TRP A 172 18.35 -7.08 1.14
N GLY A 173 18.61 -7.88 0.10
CA GLY A 173 17.55 -8.59 -0.61
C GLY A 173 18.04 -9.26 -1.89
N LEU A 174 17.26 -10.20 -2.44
CA LEU A 174 17.37 -10.60 -3.84
C LEU A 174 16.68 -9.58 -4.74
N GLU A 175 17.32 -9.19 -5.85
CA GLU A 175 16.74 -8.40 -6.95
C GLU A 175 15.72 -9.22 -7.78
N PHE A 176 14.79 -9.90 -7.10
CA PHE A 176 13.84 -10.82 -7.69
C PHE A 176 12.51 -10.77 -6.92
N PRO A 177 11.36 -10.52 -7.59
CA PRO A 177 10.07 -10.45 -6.91
C PRO A 177 9.67 -11.70 -6.12
N GLY A 178 10.02 -12.89 -6.65
CA GLY A 178 9.76 -14.17 -5.99
C GLY A 178 10.84 -14.61 -4.99
N GLY A 179 11.77 -13.72 -4.61
CA GLY A 179 12.83 -14.04 -3.65
C GLY A 179 12.31 -14.09 -2.21
N HIS A 180 12.85 -14.99 -1.39
CA HIS A 180 12.56 -15.09 0.04
C HIS A 180 13.76 -14.54 0.82
N ASN A 181 13.62 -13.34 1.38
CA ASN A 181 14.68 -12.70 2.16
C ASN A 181 14.30 -12.75 3.65
N SER A 182 15.17 -13.27 4.52
CA SER A 182 14.84 -13.46 5.95
C SER A 182 16.01 -13.14 6.86
N PHE A 183 15.71 -12.65 8.06
CA PHE A 183 16.68 -12.44 9.13
C PHE A 183 16.16 -13.03 10.44
N ALA A 184 16.86 -14.03 10.94
CA ALA A 184 16.56 -14.68 12.21
C ALA A 184 17.86 -15.00 12.96
N ASN A 185 17.88 -14.83 14.27
CA ASN A 185 19.01 -15.18 15.15
C ASN A 185 20.37 -14.64 14.66
N GLY A 186 20.40 -13.38 14.18
CA GLY A 186 21.61 -12.74 13.65
C GLY A 186 22.11 -13.32 12.33
N THR A 187 21.26 -14.01 11.56
CA THR A 187 21.59 -14.59 10.26
C THR A 187 20.60 -14.11 9.19
N MET A 188 21.13 -13.42 8.18
CA MET A 188 20.47 -13.08 6.94
C MET A 188 20.52 -14.27 5.96
N LYS A 189 19.42 -14.57 5.27
CA LYS A 189 19.35 -15.51 4.15
C LYS A 189 18.58 -14.91 2.99
N LEU A 190 19.15 -15.00 1.79
CA LEU A 190 18.60 -14.49 0.54
C LEU A 190 18.35 -15.67 -0.41
N THR A 191 17.12 -16.19 -0.43
CA THR A 191 16.78 -17.51 -0.96
C THR A 191 15.87 -17.47 -2.18
N HIS A 192 16.12 -18.32 -3.18
CA HIS A 192 15.23 -18.56 -4.31
C HIS A 192 15.16 -20.07 -4.69
N TYR A 193 14.25 -20.42 -5.59
CA TYR A 193 13.82 -21.80 -5.87
C TYR A 193 13.86 -22.10 -7.37
N PRO A 194 15.05 -22.19 -7.99
CA PRO A 194 15.17 -22.31 -9.44
C PRO A 194 14.67 -23.65 -10.03
N GLY A 195 14.57 -24.71 -9.22
CA GLY A 195 13.90 -25.97 -9.59
C GLY A 195 14.34 -26.62 -10.91
N CYS A 196 15.59 -26.44 -11.32
CA CYS A 196 16.09 -26.76 -12.66
C CYS A 196 17.14 -27.89 -12.65
N THR A 197 17.52 -28.39 -13.82
CA THR A 197 18.66 -29.29 -13.97
C THR A 197 19.59 -28.76 -15.05
N THR A 198 20.81 -28.34 -14.68
CA THR A 198 21.72 -27.60 -15.57
C THR A 198 23.19 -27.83 -15.22
N ASP A 199 24.09 -27.78 -16.21
CA ASP A 199 25.55 -27.80 -16.06
C ASP A 199 26.14 -26.39 -15.83
N ARG A 200 25.31 -25.35 -16.04
CA ARG A 200 25.65 -23.94 -15.82
C ARG A 200 24.51 -23.22 -15.14
N PHE A 201 24.79 -22.66 -13.97
CA PHE A 201 23.80 -21.99 -13.14
C PHE A 201 24.29 -20.61 -12.71
N VAL A 202 23.35 -19.65 -12.64
CA VAL A 202 23.57 -18.31 -12.10
C VAL A 202 22.43 -18.04 -11.12
N SER A 203 22.73 -17.65 -9.88
CA SER A 203 21.70 -17.30 -8.90
C SER A 203 20.98 -16.01 -9.27
N LYS A 204 19.80 -15.76 -8.67
CA LYS A 204 19.28 -14.38 -8.61
C LYS A 204 20.33 -13.49 -7.92
N THR A 205 20.40 -12.23 -8.33
CA THR A 205 21.34 -11.25 -7.78
C THR A 205 20.89 -10.82 -6.39
N ALA A 206 21.78 -10.87 -5.41
CA ALA A 206 21.62 -10.23 -4.12
C ALA A 206 22.10 -8.77 -4.18
N VAL A 207 21.45 -7.88 -3.45
CA VAL A 207 21.89 -6.50 -3.20
C VAL A 207 22.20 -6.31 -1.72
N LEU A 208 23.25 -5.55 -1.45
CA LEU A 208 23.57 -4.96 -0.15
C LEU A 208 23.76 -3.46 -0.36
N GLY A 209 23.07 -2.63 0.41
CA GLY A 209 23.33 -1.20 0.48
C GLY A 209 23.48 -0.68 1.91
N VAL A 210 24.12 0.49 2.03
CA VAL A 210 24.36 1.18 3.29
C VAL A 210 23.58 2.48 3.37
N ALA A 211 23.38 2.96 4.60
CA ALA A 211 22.72 4.23 4.89
C ALA A 211 23.39 4.96 6.05
N GLU A 212 23.11 6.26 6.14
CA GLU A 212 23.27 7.00 7.39
C GLU A 212 22.31 6.42 8.47
N PRO A 213 22.67 6.49 9.77
CA PRO A 213 21.80 6.04 10.85
C PRO A 213 20.37 6.61 10.74
N GLY A 214 19.36 5.73 10.79
CA GLY A 214 17.96 6.11 10.67
C GLY A 214 17.48 6.49 9.26
N ARG A 215 18.32 6.38 8.21
CA ARG A 215 17.96 6.69 6.81
C ARG A 215 17.79 5.46 5.92
N VAL A 216 17.87 4.24 6.47
CA VAL A 216 17.84 2.96 5.72
C VAL A 216 16.66 2.84 4.75
N ALA A 217 15.43 3.13 5.18
CA ALA A 217 14.24 3.05 4.33
C ALA A 217 14.29 4.07 3.18
N GLN A 218 14.79 5.29 3.43
CA GLN A 218 14.98 6.29 2.38
C GLN A 218 16.06 5.86 1.39
N ARG A 219 17.21 5.33 1.87
CA ARG A 219 18.27 4.84 0.99
C ARG A 219 17.84 3.63 0.16
N PHE A 220 16.99 2.77 0.71
CA PHE A 220 16.36 1.72 -0.07
C PHE A 220 15.39 2.28 -1.12
N GLN A 221 14.51 3.25 -0.78
CA GLN A 221 13.67 3.94 -1.77
C GLN A 221 14.51 4.62 -2.86
N ASP A 222 15.66 5.22 -2.52
CA ASP A 222 16.59 5.82 -3.48
C ASP A 222 17.17 4.79 -4.46
N TYR A 223 17.51 3.60 -3.95
CA TYR A 223 17.98 2.44 -4.72
C TYR A 223 16.87 1.87 -5.62
N VAL A 224 15.66 1.63 -5.10
CA VAL A 224 14.51 1.16 -5.89
C VAL A 224 14.23 2.13 -7.03
N ALA A 225 14.23 3.43 -6.73
CA ALA A 225 14.05 4.48 -7.71
C ALA A 225 15.22 4.59 -8.72
N SER A 226 16.36 3.95 -8.50
CA SER A 226 17.47 3.84 -9.47
C SER A 226 17.34 2.67 -10.44
N ILE A 227 16.47 1.71 -10.15
CA ILE A 227 16.23 0.51 -10.99
C ILE A 227 14.87 0.51 -11.70
N GLN A 228 14.07 1.58 -11.59
CA GLN A 228 12.73 1.64 -12.21
C GLN A 228 12.80 1.69 -13.74
N ALA A 229 11.85 1.02 -14.40
CA ALA A 229 11.66 1.04 -15.85
C ALA A 229 11.40 2.46 -16.40
N THR A 230 10.73 3.30 -15.60
CA THR A 230 10.48 4.71 -15.87
C THR A 230 11.22 5.57 -14.82
N PRO A 231 11.97 6.61 -15.23
CA PRO A 231 12.80 7.41 -14.33
C PRO A 231 12.06 8.08 -13.15
N LYS A 232 12.84 8.50 -12.13
CA LYS A 232 12.33 9.23 -10.94
C LYS A 232 11.59 10.53 -11.25
N GLU A 233 11.86 11.13 -12.42
CA GLU A 233 11.26 12.37 -12.90
C GLU A 233 9.79 12.14 -13.26
N GLN A 234 8.95 12.08 -12.24
CA GLN A 234 7.56 11.64 -12.36
C GLN A 234 6.79 12.49 -13.37
N ARG A 235 6.32 11.83 -14.43
CA ARG A 235 5.22 12.31 -15.25
C ARG A 235 3.96 11.61 -14.78
N LEU A 236 2.88 12.37 -14.64
CA LEU A 236 1.55 11.80 -14.44
C LEU A 236 1.13 11.08 -15.73
N PHE A 237 0.80 9.80 -15.61
CA PHE A 237 0.17 9.03 -16.66
C PHE A 237 -1.33 8.93 -16.35
N VAL A 238 -2.17 9.45 -17.24
CA VAL A 238 -3.62 9.52 -17.05
C VAL A 238 -4.29 8.49 -17.96
N ASN A 239 -4.93 7.50 -17.37
CA ASN A 239 -5.58 6.42 -18.11
C ASN A 239 -7.10 6.54 -17.98
N TYR A 240 -7.87 6.69 -19.05
CA TYR A 240 -9.32 6.48 -19.01
C TYR A 240 -9.64 4.99 -19.15
N ASN A 241 -10.50 4.43 -18.30
CA ASN A 241 -10.82 3.00 -18.33
C ASN A 241 -12.34 2.78 -18.49
N THR A 242 -12.73 1.84 -19.37
CA THR A 242 -14.14 1.62 -19.74
C THR A 242 -14.95 0.71 -18.80
N TRP A 243 -14.36 0.08 -17.77
CA TRP A 243 -14.98 -0.94 -16.91
C TRP A 243 -16.36 -0.57 -16.34
N TRP A 244 -16.58 0.71 -15.98
CA TRP A 244 -17.88 1.20 -15.49
C TRP A 244 -18.64 2.10 -16.47
N THR A 245 -18.23 2.11 -17.74
CA THR A 245 -18.84 2.93 -18.79
C THR A 245 -19.33 2.10 -19.98
N LEU A 246 -18.53 1.17 -20.51
CA LEU A 246 -18.82 0.41 -21.73
C LEU A 246 -18.58 -1.09 -21.51
N MET A 247 -19.57 -1.78 -20.93
CA MET A 247 -19.55 -3.24 -20.75
C MET A 247 -20.77 -3.89 -21.43
N PRO A 248 -20.59 -4.66 -22.53
CA PRO A 248 -19.34 -4.85 -23.27
C PRO A 248 -18.97 -3.62 -24.14
N PRO A 249 -17.67 -3.44 -24.45
CA PRO A 249 -17.21 -2.43 -25.38
C PRO A 249 -17.48 -2.84 -26.85
N THR A 250 -17.65 -1.84 -27.71
CA THR A 250 -17.83 -2.00 -29.18
C THR A 250 -17.17 -0.83 -29.91
N GLU A 251 -16.81 -1.01 -31.18
CA GLU A 251 -16.24 0.03 -32.04
C GLU A 251 -17.09 1.32 -32.00
N LYS A 252 -18.41 1.18 -32.13
CA LYS A 252 -19.36 2.30 -32.10
C LYS A 252 -19.35 3.03 -30.77
N ASN A 253 -19.57 2.33 -29.64
CA ASN A 253 -19.73 3.00 -28.35
C ASN A 253 -18.40 3.58 -27.83
N CYS A 254 -17.25 3.01 -28.20
CA CYS A 254 -15.94 3.60 -27.95
C CYS A 254 -15.75 4.90 -28.75
N VAL A 255 -16.04 4.91 -30.07
CA VAL A 255 -15.91 6.12 -30.91
C VAL A 255 -16.85 7.24 -30.45
N GLU A 256 -18.09 6.93 -30.08
CA GLU A 256 -19.06 7.89 -29.52
C GLU A 256 -18.55 8.51 -28.21
N LEU A 257 -17.96 7.71 -27.32
CA LEU A 257 -17.40 8.18 -26.05
C LEU A 257 -16.13 9.02 -26.25
N ILE A 258 -15.21 8.60 -27.12
CA ILE A 258 -14.01 9.38 -27.47
C ILE A 258 -14.41 10.74 -28.03
N LYS A 259 -15.41 10.78 -28.92
CA LYS A 259 -15.97 12.04 -29.44
C LYS A 259 -16.53 12.93 -28.33
N LEU A 260 -17.28 12.37 -27.37
CA LEU A 260 -17.78 13.14 -26.22
C LEU A 260 -16.65 13.76 -25.39
N PHE A 261 -15.60 12.99 -25.08
CA PHE A 261 -14.43 13.52 -24.38
C PHE A 261 -13.69 14.57 -25.20
N LYS A 262 -13.62 14.43 -26.54
CA LYS A 262 -13.07 15.46 -27.40
C LYS A 262 -13.85 16.78 -27.29
N GLU A 263 -15.17 16.72 -27.48
CA GLU A 263 -16.05 17.89 -27.49
C GLU A 263 -16.17 18.58 -26.13
N LYS A 264 -16.06 17.83 -25.02
CA LYS A 264 -16.30 18.35 -23.67
C LYS A 264 -15.05 18.56 -22.81
N LEU A 265 -13.98 17.79 -23.02
CA LEU A 265 -12.73 17.93 -22.26
C LEU A 265 -11.62 18.56 -23.10
N PHE A 266 -11.35 18.03 -24.30
CA PHE A 266 -10.18 18.42 -25.07
C PHE A 266 -10.36 19.76 -25.81
N ASP A 267 -11.41 19.93 -26.59
CA ASP A 267 -11.61 21.16 -27.38
C ASP A 267 -11.83 22.41 -26.52
N PRO A 268 -12.59 22.38 -25.39
CA PRO A 268 -12.79 23.57 -24.55
C PRO A 268 -11.62 23.88 -23.60
N HIS A 269 -10.79 22.88 -23.25
CA HIS A 269 -9.80 23.04 -22.17
C HIS A 269 -8.37 22.67 -22.55
N GLY A 270 -8.14 21.99 -23.69
CA GLY A 270 -6.83 21.55 -24.15
C GLY A 270 -6.28 20.29 -23.43
N GLU A 271 -7.11 19.59 -22.66
CA GLU A 271 -6.70 18.46 -21.81
C GLU A 271 -7.22 17.12 -22.30
N SER A 272 -6.46 16.07 -22.02
CA SER A 272 -6.84 14.69 -22.30
C SER A 272 -6.19 13.73 -21.30
N PHE A 273 -6.76 12.52 -21.22
CA PHE A 273 -6.04 11.33 -20.79
C PHE A 273 -4.94 10.97 -21.81
N ASP A 274 -3.90 10.27 -21.36
CA ASP A 274 -2.82 9.74 -22.20
C ASP A 274 -3.27 8.46 -22.93
N THR A 275 -4.14 7.66 -22.30
CA THR A 275 -4.76 6.47 -22.92
C THR A 275 -6.25 6.35 -22.69
N PHE A 276 -6.94 5.85 -23.71
CA PHE A 276 -8.28 5.27 -23.59
C PHE A 276 -8.12 3.75 -23.56
N THR A 277 -8.30 3.15 -22.39
CA THR A 277 -8.19 1.71 -22.16
C THR A 277 -9.54 1.03 -22.28
N ILE A 278 -9.64 0.13 -23.26
CA ILE A 278 -10.75 -0.80 -23.38
C ILE A 278 -10.51 -1.92 -22.35
N ASP A 279 -11.39 -1.99 -21.34
CA ASP A 279 -11.41 -3.03 -20.33
C ASP A 279 -12.11 -4.32 -20.85
N ASP A 280 -12.40 -5.32 -19.99
CA ASP A 280 -12.83 -6.67 -20.43
C ASP A 280 -13.99 -6.71 -21.45
N GLY A 281 -13.99 -7.74 -22.30
CA GLY A 281 -15.06 -8.04 -23.25
C GLY A 281 -14.82 -7.54 -24.68
N TRP A 282 -13.60 -7.16 -25.06
CA TRP A 282 -13.26 -6.85 -26.46
C TRP A 282 -12.89 -8.10 -27.28
N ASP A 283 -12.63 -9.22 -26.62
CA ASP A 283 -12.00 -10.43 -27.16
C ASP A 283 -12.92 -11.69 -27.15
N LYS A 284 -12.52 -12.72 -27.90
CA LYS A 284 -13.13 -14.06 -27.88
C LYS A 284 -12.42 -14.95 -26.84
N LYS A 285 -13.19 -15.41 -25.83
CA LYS A 285 -12.70 -16.28 -24.75
C LYS A 285 -12.18 -17.65 -25.24
N GLU A 286 -12.61 -18.08 -26.43
CA GLU A 286 -12.16 -19.31 -27.11
C GLU A 286 -10.74 -19.22 -27.69
N THR A 287 -10.14 -18.03 -27.74
CA THR A 287 -8.91 -17.75 -28.48
C THR A 287 -7.86 -17.07 -27.60
N LEU A 288 -6.61 -17.01 -28.07
CA LEU A 288 -5.58 -16.23 -27.39
C LEU A 288 -5.74 -14.74 -27.72
N TRP A 289 -6.72 -14.09 -27.07
CA TRP A 289 -6.98 -12.66 -27.15
C TRP A 289 -7.27 -12.13 -28.56
N GLU A 290 -7.98 -12.87 -29.42
CA GLU A 290 -8.49 -12.34 -30.69
C GLU A 290 -9.72 -11.43 -30.47
N LEU A 291 -9.88 -10.40 -31.29
CA LEU A 291 -11.03 -9.49 -31.20
C LEU A 291 -12.34 -10.20 -31.60
N VAL A 292 -13.46 -9.78 -31.02
CA VAL A 292 -14.82 -10.16 -31.45
C VAL A 292 -15.21 -9.35 -32.70
N PRO A 293 -15.29 -9.93 -33.92
CA PRO A 293 -15.54 -9.17 -35.14
C PRO A 293 -16.91 -8.48 -35.16
N GLU A 294 -17.90 -9.04 -34.45
CA GLU A 294 -19.24 -8.46 -34.33
C GLU A 294 -19.26 -7.20 -33.45
N ARG A 295 -18.26 -7.02 -32.58
CA ARG A 295 -18.07 -5.82 -31.74
C ARG A 295 -17.09 -4.84 -32.36
N PHE A 296 -16.08 -5.33 -33.08
CA PHE A 296 -15.00 -4.56 -33.71
C PHE A 296 -14.78 -4.99 -35.16
N PRO A 297 -15.73 -4.70 -36.08
CA PRO A 297 -15.67 -5.16 -37.47
C PRO A 297 -14.46 -4.61 -38.23
N ASN A 298 -13.95 -3.43 -37.85
CA ASN A 298 -12.75 -2.83 -38.43
C ASN A 298 -11.53 -2.90 -37.46
N GLY A 299 -11.60 -3.79 -36.46
CA GLY A 299 -10.66 -3.83 -35.35
C GLY A 299 -10.68 -2.55 -34.51
N PHE A 300 -9.56 -2.20 -33.89
CA PHE A 300 -9.45 -0.92 -33.16
C PHE A 300 -9.03 0.26 -34.03
N GLY A 301 -8.85 0.06 -35.35
CA GLY A 301 -8.39 1.10 -36.28
C GLY A 301 -9.20 2.41 -36.22
N PRO A 302 -10.55 2.38 -36.23
CA PRO A 302 -11.38 3.59 -36.16
C PRO A 302 -11.23 4.41 -34.87
N LEU A 303 -10.63 3.87 -33.81
CA LEU A 303 -10.42 4.56 -32.53
C LEU A 303 -9.09 5.35 -32.54
N VAL A 304 -8.10 4.92 -33.32
CA VAL A 304 -6.71 5.42 -33.25
C VAL A 304 -6.60 6.90 -33.64
N GLU A 305 -7.12 7.31 -34.79
CA GLU A 305 -7.01 8.69 -35.24
C GLU A 305 -7.84 9.69 -34.41
N PRO A 306 -9.09 9.36 -33.97
CA PRO A 306 -9.80 10.18 -32.98
C PRO A 306 -9.04 10.37 -31.66
N LEU A 307 -8.35 9.35 -31.16
CA LEU A 307 -7.52 9.46 -29.96
C LEU A 307 -6.30 10.36 -30.19
N LYS A 308 -5.58 10.19 -31.30
CA LYS A 308 -4.45 11.07 -31.67
C LYS A 308 -4.88 12.54 -31.81
N ALA A 309 -6.09 12.80 -32.31
CA ALA A 309 -6.66 14.15 -32.39
C ALA A 309 -6.90 14.82 -31.01
N MET A 310 -6.84 14.04 -29.91
CA MET A 310 -6.85 14.51 -28.52
C MET A 310 -5.49 14.37 -27.82
N LYS A 311 -4.43 13.95 -28.53
CA LYS A 311 -3.12 13.55 -27.98
C LYS A 311 -3.18 12.32 -27.04
N ALA A 312 -4.20 11.49 -27.18
CA ALA A 312 -4.33 10.21 -26.50
C ALA A 312 -3.92 9.04 -27.40
N ASN A 313 -3.67 7.89 -26.81
CA ASN A 313 -3.44 6.61 -27.51
C ASN A 313 -4.41 5.54 -27.01
N LEU A 314 -4.39 4.36 -27.64
CA LEU A 314 -5.16 3.21 -27.17
C LEU A 314 -4.40 2.49 -26.03
N GLY A 315 -5.15 1.99 -25.04
CA GLY A 315 -4.69 1.01 -24.07
C GLY A 315 -5.62 -0.22 -24.07
N LEU A 316 -5.15 -1.34 -23.52
CA LEU A 316 -5.97 -2.55 -23.38
C LEU A 316 -5.82 -3.16 -21.99
N TRP A 317 -6.94 -3.68 -21.47
CA TRP A 317 -6.92 -4.70 -20.42
C TRP A 317 -6.74 -6.08 -21.05
N LEU A 318 -5.94 -6.93 -20.41
CA LEU A 318 -5.91 -8.38 -20.65
C LEU A 318 -5.34 -9.11 -19.44
N SER A 319 -5.56 -10.43 -19.36
CA SER A 319 -4.95 -11.26 -18.32
C SER A 319 -3.66 -11.92 -18.80
N PRO A 320 -2.51 -11.70 -18.12
CA PRO A 320 -1.22 -12.25 -18.56
C PRO A 320 -1.19 -13.77 -18.49
N SER A 321 -1.93 -14.37 -17.54
CA SER A 321 -2.14 -15.81 -17.38
C SER A 321 -3.50 -16.28 -17.94
N SER A 322 -4.17 -15.47 -18.76
CA SER A 322 -5.46 -15.78 -19.40
C SER A 322 -6.53 -16.32 -18.43
N GLY A 323 -6.72 -15.58 -17.32
CA GLY A 323 -7.79 -15.77 -16.34
C GLY A 323 -9.19 -15.55 -16.92
N TYR A 324 -10.18 -15.14 -16.11
CA TYR A 324 -11.47 -14.59 -16.60
C TYR A 324 -12.15 -15.44 -17.70
N SER A 325 -12.21 -16.76 -17.44
CA SER A 325 -12.81 -17.80 -18.30
C SER A 325 -12.10 -18.16 -19.61
N HIS A 326 -10.94 -17.58 -19.96
CA HIS A 326 -10.23 -17.97 -21.20
C HIS A 326 -9.53 -19.34 -21.05
N ALA A 327 -8.81 -19.56 -19.94
CA ALA A 327 -7.96 -20.74 -19.77
C ALA A 327 -8.66 -22.11 -20.00
N PRO A 328 -9.90 -22.38 -19.53
CA PRO A 328 -10.61 -23.61 -19.83
C PRO A 328 -10.89 -23.85 -21.33
N HIS A 329 -10.90 -22.79 -22.15
CA HIS A 329 -11.05 -22.88 -23.60
C HIS A 329 -9.68 -23.04 -24.27
N LEU A 330 -8.68 -22.28 -23.84
CA LEU A 330 -7.29 -22.41 -24.32
C LEU A 330 -6.71 -23.80 -24.07
N ALA A 331 -7.08 -24.46 -22.97
CA ALA A 331 -6.74 -25.85 -22.68
C ALA A 331 -7.18 -26.81 -23.83
N LYS A 332 -8.35 -26.56 -24.44
CA LYS A 332 -8.87 -27.36 -25.58
C LYS A 332 -8.07 -27.15 -26.87
N LEU A 333 -7.36 -26.02 -26.98
CA LEU A 333 -6.38 -25.75 -28.03
C LEU A 333 -4.98 -26.32 -27.68
N GLY A 334 -4.85 -27.03 -26.55
CA GLY A 334 -3.60 -27.62 -26.08
C GLY A 334 -2.61 -26.58 -25.53
N TYR A 335 -3.09 -25.56 -24.83
CA TYR A 335 -2.27 -24.70 -23.97
C TYR A 335 -2.17 -25.27 -22.55
N GLU A 336 -1.05 -25.04 -21.88
CA GLU A 336 -0.77 -25.52 -20.52
C GLU A 336 -1.76 -24.91 -19.52
N HIS A 337 -2.61 -25.74 -18.93
CA HIS A 337 -3.73 -25.32 -18.08
C HIS A 337 -3.34 -25.42 -16.60
N ASN A 338 -3.36 -24.30 -15.86
CA ASN A 338 -2.84 -24.27 -14.50
C ASN A 338 -3.64 -25.19 -13.56
N SER A 339 -3.00 -25.70 -12.50
CA SER A 339 -3.69 -26.44 -11.43
C SER A 339 -4.81 -25.63 -10.76
N ASN A 340 -4.75 -24.29 -10.80
CA ASN A 340 -5.95 -23.47 -10.69
C ASN A 340 -6.63 -23.38 -12.08
N PRO A 341 -7.78 -24.05 -12.29
CA PRO A 341 -8.38 -24.20 -13.61
C PRO A 341 -8.93 -22.89 -14.20
N TRP A 342 -8.88 -21.78 -13.46
CA TRP A 342 -9.26 -20.46 -14.00
C TRP A 342 -8.15 -19.83 -14.86
N TYR A 343 -6.90 -20.32 -14.80
CA TYR A 343 -5.72 -19.71 -15.44
C TYR A 343 -4.94 -20.69 -16.33
N CYS A 344 -4.16 -20.17 -17.28
CA CYS A 344 -3.07 -20.90 -17.95
C CYS A 344 -1.79 -20.86 -17.09
N CYS A 345 -0.89 -21.82 -17.27
CA CYS A 345 0.42 -21.75 -16.65
C CYS A 345 1.30 -20.74 -17.39
N GLN A 346 1.71 -19.64 -16.74
CA GLN A 346 2.47 -18.55 -17.35
C GLN A 346 3.78 -19.03 -18.00
N SER A 347 4.43 -20.00 -17.36
CA SER A 347 5.71 -20.58 -17.79
C SER A 347 5.56 -21.79 -18.73
N GLY A 348 4.33 -22.27 -18.95
CA GLY A 348 4.03 -23.37 -19.86
C GLY A 348 4.62 -23.11 -21.26
N PRO A 349 5.44 -24.02 -21.83
CA PRO A 349 6.26 -23.72 -23.01
C PRO A 349 5.52 -23.15 -24.23
N LYS A 350 4.32 -23.64 -24.53
CA LYS A 350 3.48 -23.15 -25.62
C LYS A 350 2.80 -21.83 -25.26
N TYR A 351 2.16 -21.76 -24.08
CA TYR A 351 1.48 -20.56 -23.61
C TYR A 351 2.44 -19.37 -23.49
N ARG A 352 3.58 -19.54 -22.81
CA ARG A 352 4.64 -18.55 -22.61
C ARG A 352 5.09 -17.92 -23.93
N ARG A 353 5.36 -18.74 -24.94
CA ARG A 353 5.78 -18.29 -26.28
C ARG A 353 4.68 -17.48 -26.97
N ASP A 354 3.47 -18.03 -27.01
CA ASP A 354 2.38 -17.47 -27.83
C ASP A 354 1.79 -16.20 -27.20
N ILE A 355 1.70 -16.09 -25.86
CA ILE A 355 1.23 -14.87 -25.19
C ILE A 355 2.19 -13.70 -25.40
N VAL A 356 3.51 -13.94 -25.37
CA VAL A 356 4.54 -12.93 -25.68
C VAL A 356 4.37 -12.43 -27.11
N GLN A 357 4.16 -13.34 -28.08
CA GLN A 357 3.89 -12.95 -29.47
C GLN A 357 2.58 -12.16 -29.60
N ARG A 358 1.50 -12.59 -28.94
CA ARG A 358 0.19 -11.94 -29.02
C ARG A 358 0.21 -10.52 -28.46
N VAL A 359 0.76 -10.34 -27.26
CA VAL A 359 0.85 -9.04 -26.58
C VAL A 359 1.77 -8.10 -27.36
N THR A 360 2.95 -8.55 -27.79
CA THR A 360 3.85 -7.68 -28.57
C THR A 360 3.32 -7.35 -29.97
N ALA A 361 2.54 -8.22 -30.59
CA ALA A 361 1.84 -7.94 -31.85
C ALA A 361 0.74 -6.88 -31.67
N LEU A 362 -0.13 -7.03 -30.65
CA LEU A 362 -1.18 -6.05 -30.35
C LEU A 362 -0.60 -4.66 -30.05
N ALA A 363 0.46 -4.59 -29.23
CA ALA A 363 1.16 -3.35 -28.89
C ALA A 363 1.65 -2.59 -30.13
N LYS A 364 2.23 -3.31 -31.11
CA LYS A 364 2.73 -2.74 -32.37
C LYS A 364 1.60 -2.41 -33.36
N GLN A 365 0.62 -3.29 -33.50
CA GLN A 365 -0.45 -3.16 -34.50
C GLN A 365 -1.33 -1.93 -34.25
N TYR A 366 -1.60 -1.61 -32.99
CA TYR A 366 -2.50 -0.52 -32.60
C TYR A 366 -1.79 0.63 -31.86
N ASP A 367 -0.46 0.67 -31.93
CA ASP A 367 0.41 1.70 -31.34
C ASP A 367 0.12 1.96 -29.83
N LEU A 368 -0.15 0.90 -29.07
CA LEU A 368 -0.66 0.99 -27.69
C LEU A 368 0.30 1.74 -26.78
N ALA A 369 -0.21 2.57 -25.87
CA ALA A 369 0.61 3.23 -24.86
C ALA A 369 0.40 2.69 -23.43
N PHE A 370 -0.55 1.78 -23.22
CA PHE A 370 -0.85 1.21 -21.91
C PHE A 370 -1.34 -0.25 -21.96
N TYR A 371 -0.91 -1.05 -20.99
CA TYR A 371 -1.56 -2.32 -20.64
C TYR A 371 -1.94 -2.35 -19.16
N LYS A 372 -3.19 -2.75 -18.88
CA LYS A 372 -3.63 -3.25 -17.56
C LYS A 372 -3.54 -4.79 -17.61
N PHE A 373 -2.60 -5.36 -16.88
CA PHE A 373 -2.38 -6.82 -16.87
C PHE A 373 -2.98 -7.45 -15.61
N ASP A 374 -4.11 -8.13 -15.75
CA ASP A 374 -4.97 -8.48 -14.61
C ASP A 374 -5.11 -9.99 -14.38
N GLY A 375 -4.96 -10.45 -13.15
CA GLY A 375 -4.99 -11.89 -12.83
C GLY A 375 -3.76 -12.64 -13.35
N PHE A 376 -2.60 -12.36 -12.78
CA PHE A 376 -1.43 -13.23 -12.87
C PHE A 376 -1.57 -14.42 -11.90
N CYS A 377 -1.21 -15.63 -12.34
CA CYS A 377 -1.22 -16.82 -11.49
C CYS A 377 0.20 -17.36 -11.25
N PRO A 378 0.83 -17.09 -10.09
CA PRO A 378 2.20 -17.53 -9.82
C PRO A 378 2.33 -19.03 -9.50
N GLY A 379 1.39 -19.62 -8.76
CA GLY A 379 1.45 -21.05 -8.39
C GLY A 379 1.04 -21.99 -9.53
N CYS A 380 1.60 -23.20 -9.56
CA CYS A 380 1.13 -24.31 -10.40
C CYS A 380 1.67 -25.67 -9.88
N GLU A 381 0.81 -26.66 -9.71
CA GLU A 381 1.15 -28.00 -9.19
C GLU A 381 1.31 -29.09 -10.27
N THR A 382 1.01 -28.77 -11.53
CA THR A 382 1.14 -29.70 -12.65
C THR A 382 2.61 -29.92 -13.05
N LYS A 383 2.99 -31.16 -13.39
CA LYS A 383 4.39 -31.61 -13.48
C LYS A 383 5.00 -31.60 -14.88
N ASP A 384 4.22 -31.32 -15.92
CA ASP A 384 4.58 -31.39 -17.33
C ASP A 384 4.65 -30.01 -18.03
N HIS A 385 4.44 -28.92 -17.29
CA HIS A 385 4.51 -27.53 -17.79
C HIS A 385 5.93 -26.93 -17.83
N GLY A 386 6.97 -27.76 -17.86
CA GLY A 386 8.37 -27.29 -17.91
C GLY A 386 8.92 -26.70 -16.61
N HIS A 387 8.23 -26.88 -15.49
CA HIS A 387 8.68 -26.51 -14.14
C HIS A 387 8.32 -27.62 -13.13
N LEU A 388 8.95 -27.60 -11.95
CA LEU A 388 8.56 -28.43 -10.82
C LEU A 388 7.39 -27.77 -10.03
N PRO A 389 6.59 -28.51 -9.25
CA PRO A 389 5.44 -27.96 -8.50
C PRO A 389 5.83 -27.05 -7.32
N GLY A 390 4.87 -26.35 -6.73
CA GLY A 390 5.09 -25.51 -5.53
C GLY A 390 6.01 -24.30 -5.79
N PRO A 391 7.03 -24.02 -4.95
CA PRO A 391 7.83 -22.80 -5.03
C PRO A 391 8.64 -22.68 -6.33
N TYR A 392 8.98 -23.81 -6.96
CA TYR A 392 9.66 -23.81 -8.26
C TYR A 392 8.77 -23.28 -9.40
N ALA A 393 7.46 -23.57 -9.33
CA ALA A 393 6.48 -23.03 -10.26
C ALA A 393 6.32 -21.52 -10.10
N VAL A 394 6.37 -21.03 -8.85
CA VAL A 394 6.32 -19.59 -8.54
C VAL A 394 7.49 -18.86 -9.18
N GLU A 395 8.72 -19.36 -9.04
CA GLU A 395 9.89 -18.76 -9.70
C GLU A 395 9.75 -18.78 -11.23
N ALA A 396 9.37 -19.92 -11.81
CA ALA A 396 9.22 -20.07 -13.26
C ALA A 396 8.13 -19.14 -13.85
N ASN A 397 6.98 -19.03 -13.19
CA ASN A 397 5.87 -18.17 -13.62
C ASN A 397 6.19 -16.68 -13.46
N VAL A 398 6.92 -16.30 -12.40
CA VAL A 398 7.42 -14.93 -12.22
C VAL A 398 8.42 -14.56 -13.31
N ASP A 399 9.39 -15.43 -13.62
CA ASP A 399 10.36 -15.19 -14.71
C ASP A 399 9.68 -15.08 -16.09
N ALA A 400 8.69 -15.95 -16.38
CA ALA A 400 7.91 -15.89 -17.61
C ALA A 400 7.06 -14.61 -17.71
N TYR A 401 6.61 -14.06 -16.59
CA TYR A 401 5.89 -12.77 -16.59
C TYR A 401 6.83 -11.57 -16.72
N ILE A 402 8.02 -11.62 -16.10
CA ILE A 402 9.10 -10.64 -16.32
C ILE A 402 9.50 -10.62 -17.81
N GLU A 403 9.61 -11.77 -18.46
CA GLU A 403 9.84 -11.87 -19.90
C GLU A 403 8.74 -11.16 -20.71
N LEU A 404 7.46 -11.40 -20.41
CA LEU A 404 6.32 -10.75 -21.08
C LEU A 404 6.37 -9.22 -20.97
N MET A 405 6.61 -8.69 -19.76
CA MET A 405 6.71 -7.25 -19.55
C MET A 405 7.91 -6.62 -20.26
N LYS A 406 9.08 -7.27 -20.23
CA LYS A 406 10.28 -6.85 -20.97
C LYS A 406 10.03 -6.87 -22.49
N ALA A 407 9.40 -7.91 -23.00
CA ALA A 407 9.06 -8.03 -24.41
C ALA A 407 8.06 -6.95 -24.84
N ALA A 408 7.06 -6.62 -24.03
CA ALA A 408 6.13 -5.52 -24.29
C ALA A 408 6.86 -4.16 -24.35
N LYS A 409 7.70 -3.83 -23.36
CA LYS A 409 8.51 -2.58 -23.37
C LYS A 409 9.54 -2.53 -24.49
N GLN A 410 10.10 -3.66 -24.92
CA GLN A 410 10.99 -3.72 -26.09
C GLN A 410 10.22 -3.57 -27.41
N ALA A 411 9.02 -4.15 -27.50
CA ALA A 411 8.15 -4.06 -28.68
C ALA A 411 7.60 -2.64 -28.89
N LYS A 412 7.34 -1.92 -27.79
CA LYS A 412 6.83 -0.56 -27.78
C LYS A 412 7.50 0.23 -26.64
N PRO A 413 8.67 0.86 -26.90
CA PRO A 413 9.34 1.71 -25.92
C PRO A 413 8.43 2.83 -25.43
N GLY A 414 8.40 3.05 -24.11
CA GLY A 414 7.52 4.03 -23.47
C GLY A 414 6.09 3.53 -23.19
N ILE A 415 5.75 2.27 -23.50
CA ILE A 415 4.49 1.68 -23.02
C ILE A 415 4.47 1.62 -21.49
N PHE A 416 3.38 2.12 -20.91
CA PHE A 416 3.12 2.04 -19.49
C PHE A 416 2.48 0.68 -19.17
N LEU A 417 3.04 -0.05 -18.22
CA LEU A 417 2.52 -1.34 -17.77
C LEU A 417 2.03 -1.22 -16.34
N ASP A 418 0.74 -1.50 -16.14
CA ASP A 418 0.09 -1.59 -14.84
C ASP A 418 -0.40 -3.02 -14.57
N PRO A 419 0.44 -3.86 -13.94
CA PRO A 419 0.01 -5.14 -13.41
C PRO A 419 -0.94 -5.03 -12.21
N THR A 420 -2.11 -5.66 -12.33
CA THR A 420 -3.24 -5.47 -11.42
C THR A 420 -3.38 -6.61 -10.39
N CYS A 421 -4.24 -7.62 -10.62
CA CYS A 421 -4.44 -8.73 -9.67
C CYS A 421 -3.40 -9.85 -9.78
N GLY A 422 -3.20 -10.59 -8.67
CA GLY A 422 -2.30 -11.75 -8.61
C GLY A 422 -0.86 -11.42 -8.18
N MET A 423 -0.63 -10.23 -7.65
CA MET A 423 0.70 -9.70 -7.33
C MET A 423 0.79 -9.12 -5.92
N TRP A 424 2.02 -9.03 -5.44
CA TRP A 424 2.43 -8.45 -4.17
C TRP A 424 3.33 -7.23 -4.39
N LEU A 425 3.40 -6.34 -3.40
CA LEU A 425 4.24 -5.15 -3.42
C LEU A 425 5.73 -5.50 -3.21
N SER A 426 6.33 -6.16 -4.20
CA SER A 426 7.79 -6.27 -4.30
C SER A 426 8.35 -5.10 -5.11
N PRO A 427 9.35 -4.35 -4.60
CA PRO A 427 9.98 -3.27 -5.35
C PRO A 427 10.72 -3.75 -6.60
N TRP A 428 11.10 -5.04 -6.67
CA TRP A 428 11.83 -5.63 -7.80
C TRP A 428 10.94 -5.99 -9.00
N TRP A 429 9.65 -5.69 -8.96
CA TRP A 429 8.78 -5.63 -10.14
C TRP A 429 9.00 -4.35 -10.96
N LEU A 430 9.39 -3.25 -10.31
CA LEU A 430 9.49 -1.92 -10.90
C LEU A 430 10.59 -1.73 -11.98
N PRO A 431 11.61 -2.60 -12.13
CA PRO A 431 12.44 -2.62 -13.34
C PRO A 431 11.70 -3.07 -14.62
N TYR A 432 10.47 -3.59 -14.49
CA TYR A 432 9.71 -4.21 -15.58
C TYR A 432 8.33 -3.56 -15.79
N CYS A 433 7.72 -3.01 -14.75
CA CYS A 433 6.44 -2.29 -14.78
C CYS A 433 6.53 -0.89 -14.17
N ASP A 434 5.47 -0.10 -14.27
CA ASP A 434 5.46 1.31 -13.86
C ASP A 434 4.67 1.54 -12.57
N SER A 435 3.58 0.80 -12.37
CA SER A 435 2.79 0.73 -11.13
C SER A 435 2.34 -0.69 -10.82
N ILE A 436 1.82 -0.94 -9.60
CA ILE A 436 1.21 -2.21 -9.20
C ILE A 436 -0.01 -1.96 -8.31
N TRP A 437 -1.13 -2.59 -8.62
CA TRP A 437 -2.30 -2.64 -7.73
C TRP A 437 -2.14 -3.68 -6.64
N GLY A 438 -1.86 -4.95 -6.99
CA GLY A 438 -1.70 -6.06 -6.03
C GLY A 438 -2.98 -6.43 -5.26
N SER A 439 -2.95 -7.52 -4.48
CA SER A 439 -4.15 -7.96 -3.73
C SER A 439 -4.41 -7.07 -2.50
N VAL A 440 -5.56 -6.39 -2.47
CA VAL A 440 -5.96 -5.48 -1.37
C VAL A 440 -7.43 -5.62 -0.95
N SER A 441 -8.33 -5.10 -1.78
CA SER A 441 -9.78 -5.07 -1.58
C SER A 441 -10.44 -4.97 -2.97
N GLY A 442 -11.77 -5.07 -3.04
CA GLY A 442 -12.49 -4.96 -4.32
C GLY A 442 -12.35 -3.59 -4.99
N ASP A 443 -12.75 -3.51 -6.27
CA ASP A 443 -12.68 -2.30 -7.09
C ASP A 443 -13.37 -1.09 -6.45
N TYR A 444 -14.49 -1.31 -5.75
CA TYR A 444 -15.07 -0.32 -4.86
C TYR A 444 -14.75 -0.72 -3.41
N PRO A 445 -14.20 0.19 -2.58
CA PRO A 445 -13.80 -0.13 -1.22
C PRO A 445 -15.02 -0.24 -0.31
N ASP A 446 -14.91 -1.04 0.75
CA ASP A 446 -15.98 -1.15 1.74
C ASP A 446 -16.25 0.19 2.45
N VAL A 447 -17.53 0.45 2.75
CA VAL A 447 -17.99 1.70 3.35
C VAL A 447 -17.87 1.57 4.87
N ILE A 448 -16.67 1.82 5.43
CA ILE A 448 -16.35 1.52 6.84
C ILE A 448 -16.33 2.76 7.76
N VAL A 449 -16.14 3.97 7.22
CA VAL A 449 -16.20 5.22 8.00
C VAL A 449 -17.49 5.96 7.70
N PRO A 450 -18.35 6.31 8.68
CA PRO A 450 -19.65 6.91 8.39
C PRO A 450 -19.54 8.32 7.80
N ALA A 451 -20.20 8.55 6.67
CA ALA A 451 -20.33 9.86 6.02
C ALA A 451 -21.72 10.04 5.37
N PRO A 452 -22.28 11.27 5.32
CA PRO A 452 -23.57 11.57 4.66
C PRO A 452 -23.50 11.49 3.12
N ILE A 453 -22.29 11.50 2.56
CA ILE A 453 -21.99 11.22 1.15
C ILE A 453 -21.18 9.93 1.12
N VAL A 454 -21.65 8.90 0.42
CA VAL A 454 -21.05 7.56 0.48
C VAL A 454 -19.67 7.56 -0.18
N ARG A 455 -19.44 8.44 -1.17
CA ARG A 455 -18.10 8.66 -1.74
C ARG A 455 -17.05 9.13 -0.74
N ASP A 456 -17.43 9.95 0.24
CA ASP A 456 -16.48 10.45 1.24
C ASP A 456 -16.06 9.33 2.21
N SER A 457 -16.98 8.41 2.51
CA SER A 457 -16.65 7.17 3.21
C SER A 457 -15.69 6.29 2.38
N ALA A 458 -16.07 5.96 1.14
CA ALA A 458 -15.28 5.12 0.25
C ALA A 458 -13.86 5.69 0.00
N THR A 459 -13.74 7.02 -0.13
CA THR A 459 -12.46 7.73 -0.22
C THR A 459 -11.63 7.52 1.06
N THR A 460 -12.27 7.64 2.24
CA THR A 460 -11.62 7.38 3.54
C THR A 460 -11.08 5.96 3.64
N THR A 461 -11.87 4.96 3.28
CA THR A 461 -11.43 3.55 3.26
C THR A 461 -10.24 3.36 2.33
N ARG A 462 -10.33 3.92 1.11
CA ARG A 462 -9.28 3.77 0.10
C ARG A 462 -7.97 4.44 0.57
N ASP A 463 -8.06 5.55 1.29
CA ASP A 463 -6.90 6.21 1.93
C ASP A 463 -6.35 5.42 3.12
N ALA A 464 -7.21 4.81 3.95
CA ALA A 464 -6.80 3.94 5.05
C ALA A 464 -5.99 2.74 4.53
N VAL A 465 -6.52 2.01 3.54
CA VAL A 465 -5.85 0.88 2.91
C VAL A 465 -4.54 1.32 2.24
N PHE A 466 -4.52 2.44 1.49
CA PHE A 466 -3.28 2.96 0.90
C PHE A 466 -2.19 3.26 1.94
N ARG A 467 -2.58 3.89 3.06
CA ARG A 467 -1.68 4.23 4.17
C ARG A 467 -1.16 2.97 4.87
N GLN A 468 -2.01 1.97 5.09
CA GLN A 468 -1.63 0.68 5.66
C GLN A 468 -0.53 0.01 4.81
N ARG A 469 -0.75 -0.12 3.50
CA ARG A 469 0.23 -0.73 2.57
C ARG A 469 1.58 -0.01 2.57
N CYS A 470 1.57 1.32 2.60
CA CYS A 470 2.79 2.12 2.67
C CYS A 470 3.58 1.90 3.98
N ARG A 471 2.90 1.57 5.08
CA ARG A 471 3.53 1.21 6.37
C ARG A 471 4.05 -0.22 6.37
N GLU A 472 3.30 -1.15 5.78
CA GLU A 472 3.67 -2.58 5.65
C GLU A 472 4.83 -2.80 4.66
N HIS A 473 4.94 -1.94 3.64
CA HIS A 473 5.97 -1.98 2.61
C HIS A 473 6.81 -0.68 2.58
N PRO A 474 7.56 -0.34 3.65
CA PRO A 474 8.24 0.95 3.78
C PRO A 474 9.33 1.19 2.72
N GLY A 475 9.82 0.13 2.09
CA GLY A 475 10.74 0.20 0.96
C GLY A 475 10.10 0.39 -0.41
N TYR A 476 8.78 0.26 -0.53
CA TYR A 476 8.05 0.41 -1.79
C TYR A 476 7.62 1.88 -1.98
N PRO A 477 7.91 2.52 -3.13
CA PRO A 477 7.60 3.93 -3.33
C PRO A 477 6.09 4.15 -3.47
N PRO A 478 5.44 5.00 -2.65
CA PRO A 478 3.99 5.24 -2.73
C PRO A 478 3.51 5.68 -4.12
N SER A 479 4.34 6.43 -4.84
CA SER A 479 4.06 6.90 -6.20
C SER A 479 3.98 5.80 -7.27
N ALA A 480 4.33 4.56 -6.95
CA ALA A 480 4.19 3.39 -7.84
C ALA A 480 3.09 2.41 -7.38
N ILE A 481 2.36 2.71 -6.30
CA ILE A 481 1.18 1.94 -5.89
C ILE A 481 0.00 2.42 -6.74
N GLU A 482 -0.60 1.52 -7.53
CA GLU A 482 -1.92 1.74 -8.10
C GLU A 482 -2.95 1.54 -6.98
N HIS A 483 -3.93 2.44 -6.89
CA HIS A 483 -4.93 2.42 -5.83
C HIS A 483 -6.32 2.85 -6.28
N LEU A 484 -6.60 2.65 -7.57
CA LEU A 484 -7.67 3.27 -8.36
C LEU A 484 -7.68 4.80 -8.30
N GLY A 485 -7.94 5.41 -9.47
CA GLY A 485 -8.00 6.86 -9.57
C GLY A 485 -9.39 7.41 -9.27
N ILE A 486 -9.87 8.29 -10.16
CA ILE A 486 -11.12 9.05 -9.95
C ILE A 486 -12.30 8.19 -10.37
N ILE A 487 -13.26 8.00 -9.44
CA ILE A 487 -14.43 7.13 -9.63
C ILE A 487 -15.70 7.97 -9.65
N VAL A 488 -16.40 7.98 -10.79
CA VAL A 488 -17.68 8.71 -10.95
C VAL A 488 -18.71 7.79 -11.60
N ILE A 489 -19.39 7.02 -10.75
CA ILE A 489 -20.36 5.97 -11.13
C ILE A 489 -21.71 6.08 -10.39
N THR A 490 -21.92 7.16 -9.64
CA THR A 490 -23.19 7.55 -8.99
C THR A 490 -23.29 9.09 -9.06
N PRO A 491 -24.50 9.69 -8.94
CA PRO A 491 -24.67 11.15 -9.07
C PRO A 491 -24.22 11.97 -7.84
N GLU A 492 -23.58 11.35 -6.85
CA GLU A 492 -23.06 12.06 -5.67
C GLU A 492 -21.84 12.93 -6.00
N LYS A 493 -21.60 13.95 -5.17
CA LYS A 493 -20.39 14.79 -5.17
C LYS A 493 -19.12 13.95 -5.33
N TRP A 494 -18.18 14.40 -6.14
CA TRP A 494 -16.96 13.65 -6.49
C TRP A 494 -15.66 14.46 -6.46
N GLU A 495 -15.76 15.78 -6.25
CA GLU A 495 -14.63 16.70 -6.32
C GLU A 495 -13.62 16.49 -5.18
N ASP A 496 -14.07 16.21 -3.96
CA ASP A 496 -13.18 15.89 -2.83
C ASP A 496 -12.47 14.54 -3.04
N ASN A 497 -13.16 13.56 -3.64
CA ASN A 497 -12.55 12.28 -4.04
C ASN A 497 -11.44 12.51 -5.08
N ALA A 498 -11.69 13.33 -6.11
CA ALA A 498 -10.69 13.65 -7.12
C ALA A 498 -9.43 14.31 -6.51
N ILE A 499 -9.61 15.24 -5.57
CA ILE A 499 -8.50 15.90 -4.88
C ILE A 499 -7.75 14.94 -3.95
N ALA A 500 -8.45 14.10 -3.17
CA ALA A 500 -7.81 13.08 -2.34
C ALA A 500 -7.00 12.07 -3.18
N VAL A 501 -7.55 11.62 -4.32
CA VAL A 501 -6.89 10.72 -5.27
C VAL A 501 -5.58 11.30 -5.80
N VAL A 502 -5.59 12.53 -6.34
CA VAL A 502 -4.34 13.16 -6.83
C VAL A 502 -3.40 13.53 -5.69
N GLY A 503 -3.96 13.81 -4.51
CA GLY A 503 -3.24 14.06 -3.27
C GLY A 503 -2.40 12.88 -2.77
N ARG A 504 -2.68 11.63 -3.19
CA ARG A 504 -1.85 10.46 -2.87
C ARG A 504 -0.47 10.47 -3.55
N GLY A 505 -0.31 11.20 -4.64
CA GLY A 505 0.97 11.27 -5.39
C GLY A 505 1.28 10.08 -6.32
N CYS A 506 0.30 9.21 -6.57
CA CYS A 506 0.42 8.09 -7.51
C CYS A 506 0.76 8.58 -8.94
N ARG A 507 1.67 7.89 -9.63
CA ARG A 507 2.05 8.23 -11.02
C ARG A 507 1.00 7.85 -12.05
N LEU A 508 0.21 6.81 -11.78
CA LEU A 508 -0.94 6.40 -12.57
C LEU A 508 -2.21 7.03 -11.98
N LEU A 509 -2.96 7.73 -12.82
CA LEU A 509 -4.28 8.28 -12.50
C LEU A 509 -5.32 7.65 -13.43
N THR A 510 -5.98 6.60 -12.95
CA THR A 510 -7.01 5.91 -13.72
C THR A 510 -8.39 6.56 -13.53
N LEU A 511 -8.99 7.08 -14.60
CA LEU A 511 -10.31 7.69 -14.63
C LEU A 511 -11.37 6.62 -14.94
N TYR A 512 -12.13 6.22 -13.91
CA TYR A 512 -13.33 5.40 -14.04
C TYR A 512 -14.56 6.30 -13.97
N ILE A 513 -14.71 7.14 -14.99
CA ILE A 513 -15.73 8.20 -15.06
C ILE A 513 -16.79 7.81 -16.09
N ASN A 514 -18.04 7.66 -15.67
CA ASN A 514 -19.18 7.52 -16.56
C ASN A 514 -19.88 8.89 -16.70
N PRO A 515 -19.76 9.59 -17.85
CA PRO A 515 -20.20 10.98 -17.99
C PRO A 515 -21.68 11.26 -17.72
N LYS A 516 -22.54 10.23 -17.69
CA LYS A 516 -23.96 10.38 -17.31
C LYS A 516 -24.17 10.87 -15.88
N PHE A 517 -23.14 10.80 -15.04
CA PHE A 517 -23.17 11.28 -13.65
C PHE A 517 -22.52 12.65 -13.44
N PHE A 518 -22.14 13.35 -14.52
CA PHE A 518 -21.74 14.76 -14.45
C PHE A 518 -22.99 15.65 -14.32
N THR A 519 -23.50 15.75 -13.10
CA THR A 519 -24.76 16.42 -12.75
C THR A 519 -24.69 17.95 -12.85
N ASN A 520 -23.49 18.55 -12.87
CA ASN A 520 -23.28 19.98 -13.08
C ASN A 520 -22.92 20.34 -14.54
N GLY A 521 -22.98 19.37 -15.46
CA GLY A 521 -22.72 19.58 -16.89
C GLY A 521 -21.30 20.08 -17.18
N ASP A 522 -21.17 21.16 -17.94
CA ASP A 522 -19.87 21.70 -18.37
C ASP A 522 -18.96 22.15 -17.20
N ARG A 523 -19.52 22.35 -16.00
CA ARG A 523 -18.73 22.62 -14.79
C ARG A 523 -17.91 21.41 -14.33
N ASP A 524 -18.46 20.20 -14.42
CA ASP A 524 -17.75 18.97 -14.02
C ASP A 524 -16.59 18.68 -14.98
N TRP A 525 -16.80 18.93 -16.28
CA TRP A 525 -15.77 18.86 -17.32
C TRP A 525 -14.63 19.86 -17.08
N ALA A 526 -14.97 21.12 -16.76
CA ALA A 526 -13.99 22.14 -16.43
C ALA A 526 -13.24 21.83 -15.12
N PHE A 527 -13.91 21.24 -14.13
CA PHE A 527 -13.28 20.78 -12.89
C PHE A 527 -12.29 19.65 -13.18
N LEU A 528 -12.68 18.60 -13.93
CA LEU A 528 -11.77 17.53 -14.35
C LEU A 528 -10.53 18.08 -15.07
N ALA A 529 -10.72 18.97 -16.06
CA ALA A 529 -9.61 19.59 -16.78
C ALA A 529 -8.66 20.38 -15.86
N SER A 530 -9.20 21.09 -14.87
CA SER A 530 -8.39 21.87 -13.92
C SER A 530 -7.56 20.99 -12.99
N VAL A 531 -8.12 19.87 -12.53
CA VAL A 531 -7.40 18.86 -11.72
C VAL A 531 -6.30 18.23 -12.57
N LEU A 532 -6.59 17.77 -13.78
CA LEU A 532 -5.58 17.17 -14.67
C LEU A 532 -4.42 18.14 -14.96
N LYS A 533 -4.71 19.42 -15.27
CA LYS A 533 -3.68 20.46 -15.45
C LYS A 533 -2.78 20.63 -14.24
N TRP A 534 -3.38 20.81 -13.07
CA TRP A 534 -2.64 21.04 -11.83
C TRP A 534 -1.81 19.81 -11.45
N THR A 535 -2.36 18.60 -11.56
CA THR A 535 -1.64 17.37 -11.23
C THR A 535 -0.50 17.09 -12.22
N ARG A 536 -0.69 17.29 -13.54
CA ARG A 536 0.39 17.14 -14.53
C ARG A 536 1.53 18.14 -14.28
N ARG A 537 1.20 19.40 -13.96
CA ARG A 537 2.18 20.45 -13.63
C ARG A 537 2.98 20.14 -12.37
N ASN A 538 2.34 19.56 -11.36
CA ASN A 538 2.94 19.30 -10.05
C ASN A 538 3.42 17.86 -9.83
N ALA A 539 3.33 16.99 -10.85
CA ALA A 539 3.78 15.60 -10.76
C ALA A 539 5.23 15.46 -10.23
N PRO A 540 6.23 16.26 -10.65
CA PRO A 540 7.58 16.16 -10.09
C PRO A 540 7.67 16.43 -8.57
N THR A 541 6.68 17.10 -7.97
CA THR A 541 6.59 17.30 -6.52
C THR A 541 5.78 16.21 -5.85
N LEU A 542 4.62 15.85 -6.43
CA LEU A 542 3.69 14.85 -5.91
C LEU A 542 4.31 13.44 -5.77
N GLY A 543 5.41 13.16 -6.45
CA GLY A 543 6.14 11.88 -6.34
C GLY A 543 6.89 11.68 -5.04
N HIS A 544 7.05 12.74 -4.25
CA HIS A 544 7.78 12.76 -2.98
C HIS A 544 6.84 12.58 -1.78
N THR A 545 5.89 11.66 -1.90
CA THR A 545 4.83 11.42 -0.91
C THR A 545 5.36 11.02 0.47
N ARG A 546 4.87 11.72 1.50
CA ARG A 546 4.96 11.35 2.91
C ARG A 546 3.57 11.25 3.52
N LEU A 547 3.35 10.22 4.32
CA LEU A 547 2.12 10.08 5.11
C LEU A 547 2.20 11.02 6.32
N ILE A 548 1.19 11.87 6.49
CA ILE A 548 1.08 12.77 7.64
C ILE A 548 -0.25 12.59 8.36
N GLY A 549 -0.34 13.09 9.60
CA GLY A 549 -1.50 12.94 10.48
C GLY A 549 -1.76 11.48 10.93
N GLY A 550 -2.93 11.27 11.52
CA GLY A 550 -3.31 10.06 12.25
C GLY A 550 -3.86 8.92 11.40
N ASP A 551 -4.74 8.14 12.00
CA ASP A 551 -5.42 6.99 11.42
C ASP A 551 -6.85 7.36 10.94
N PRO A 552 -7.14 7.27 9.62
CA PRO A 552 -8.49 7.50 9.09
C PRO A 552 -9.55 6.61 9.75
N MET A 553 -9.19 5.39 10.16
CA MET A 553 -10.09 4.41 10.79
C MET A 553 -10.51 4.85 12.20
N LYS A 554 -9.61 5.52 12.92
CA LYS A 554 -9.87 6.14 14.22
C LYS A 554 -10.54 7.52 14.09
N ARG A 555 -10.93 7.90 12.87
CA ARG A 555 -11.51 9.20 12.51
C ARG A 555 -10.56 10.38 12.70
N GLU A 556 -9.27 10.15 12.90
CA GLU A 556 -8.27 11.20 13.07
C GLU A 556 -8.03 11.89 11.71
N TRP A 557 -7.74 13.20 11.73
CA TRP A 557 -7.29 13.89 10.51
C TRP A 557 -6.01 13.26 9.97
N TYR A 558 -5.87 13.24 8.66
CA TYR A 558 -4.69 12.69 7.99
C TYR A 558 -4.39 13.48 6.72
N GLY A 559 -3.28 13.12 6.08
CA GLY A 559 -2.97 13.66 4.77
C GLY A 559 -1.71 13.07 4.15
N TYR A 560 -1.31 13.74 3.08
CA TYR A 560 -0.11 13.48 2.30
C TYR A 560 0.66 14.78 2.15
N ALA A 561 1.95 14.76 2.47
CA ALA A 561 2.87 15.86 2.22
C ALA A 561 3.82 15.51 1.08
N HIS A 562 4.16 16.50 0.25
CA HIS A 562 4.99 16.36 -0.93
C HIS A 562 5.91 17.56 -1.02
N PHE A 563 7.23 17.37 -0.94
CA PHE A 563 8.19 18.48 -1.01
C PHE A 563 9.26 18.22 -2.06
N ALA A 564 9.49 19.24 -2.90
CA ALA A 564 10.57 19.29 -3.87
C ALA A 564 11.37 20.59 -3.66
N GLY A 565 12.46 20.50 -2.89
CA GLY A 565 13.29 21.65 -2.52
C GLY A 565 12.57 22.63 -1.58
N HIS A 566 12.05 23.72 -2.14
CA HIS A 566 11.35 24.78 -1.39
C HIS A 566 9.86 24.89 -1.72
N PHE A 567 9.36 24.04 -2.63
CA PHE A 567 7.95 23.97 -2.98
C PHE A 567 7.34 22.73 -2.31
N GLY A 568 6.28 22.96 -1.53
CA GLY A 568 5.54 21.93 -0.82
C GLY A 568 4.07 21.90 -1.24
N ILE A 569 3.48 20.71 -1.27
CA ILE A 569 2.04 20.48 -1.41
C ILE A 569 1.59 19.60 -0.25
N LEU A 570 0.53 20.01 0.44
CA LEU A 570 -0.13 19.24 1.48
C LEU A 570 -1.57 18.95 1.03
N CYS A 571 -1.93 17.67 0.94
CA CYS A 571 -3.33 17.23 0.84
C CYS A 571 -3.78 16.78 2.23
N LEU A 572 -4.72 17.48 2.84
CA LEU A 572 -5.19 17.25 4.21
C LEU A 572 -6.67 16.89 4.19
N ARG A 573 -7.09 15.94 5.05
CA ARG A 573 -8.47 15.50 5.09
C ARG A 573 -8.95 15.17 6.50
N ASN A 574 -10.15 15.63 6.82
CA ASN A 574 -10.91 15.20 7.98
C ASN A 574 -11.89 14.08 7.56
N PRO A 575 -11.77 12.85 8.08
CA PRO A 575 -12.67 11.74 7.72
C PRO A 575 -14.04 11.77 8.38
N PHE A 576 -14.30 12.68 9.31
CA PHE A 576 -15.50 12.67 10.14
C PHE A 576 -16.16 14.05 10.22
N ILE A 577 -17.37 14.10 10.78
CA ILE A 577 -18.18 15.32 10.82
C ILE A 577 -17.68 16.37 11.82
N GLU A 578 -16.94 15.95 12.85
CA GLU A 578 -16.44 16.86 13.90
C GLU A 578 -15.23 17.66 13.42
N PRO A 579 -15.19 18.99 13.59
CA PRO A 579 -14.03 19.79 13.22
C PRO A 579 -12.77 19.39 14.00
N GLN A 580 -11.64 19.31 13.31
CA GLN A 580 -10.36 18.88 13.89
C GLN A 580 -9.27 19.95 13.76
N LYS A 581 -8.43 20.07 14.79
CA LYS A 581 -7.22 20.90 14.75
C LYS A 581 -6.06 20.10 14.18
N VAL A 582 -5.40 20.69 13.18
CA VAL A 582 -4.17 20.21 12.57
C VAL A 582 -3.02 21.03 13.12
N SER A 583 -2.06 20.36 13.73
CA SER A 583 -0.75 20.90 14.10
C SER A 583 0.29 20.06 13.35
N LEU A 584 0.95 20.66 12.36
CA LEU A 584 1.86 19.95 11.46
C LEU A 584 3.25 20.57 11.49
N LYS A 585 4.24 19.81 11.95
CA LYS A 585 5.66 20.23 11.94
C LYS A 585 6.20 20.19 10.51
N LEU A 586 6.82 21.27 10.06
CA LEU A 586 7.34 21.42 8.70
C LEU A 586 8.84 21.10 8.63
N ASP A 587 9.19 19.82 8.73
CA ASP A 587 10.58 19.32 8.72
C ASP A 587 10.75 18.03 7.88
N GLU A 588 11.82 17.24 8.13
CA GLU A 588 12.08 15.98 7.44
C GLU A 588 10.90 14.98 7.53
N SER A 589 10.03 15.06 8.54
CA SER A 589 8.85 14.19 8.68
C SER A 589 7.82 14.39 7.57
N VAL A 590 7.70 15.62 7.05
CA VAL A 590 6.86 15.94 5.88
C VAL A 590 7.63 15.84 4.56
N GLY A 591 8.90 15.41 4.60
CA GLY A 591 9.78 15.29 3.45
C GLY A 591 10.49 16.59 3.08
N TRP A 592 10.31 17.67 3.84
CA TRP A 592 11.03 18.92 3.59
C TRP A 592 12.46 18.79 4.10
N THR A 593 13.41 18.51 3.19
CA THR A 593 14.81 18.35 3.58
C THR A 593 15.43 19.66 4.04
N ARG A 594 16.24 19.64 5.12
CA ARG A 594 16.84 20.86 5.69
C ARG A 594 17.68 21.64 4.65
N PRO A 595 17.25 22.84 4.23
CA PRO A 595 17.92 23.52 3.12
C PRO A 595 19.23 24.20 3.54
N ARG A 596 20.18 24.34 2.59
CA ARG A 596 21.46 25.05 2.81
C ARG A 596 21.29 26.57 3.01
N ALA A 597 20.15 27.12 2.59
CA ALA A 597 19.76 28.51 2.82
C ALA A 597 18.35 28.55 3.40
N VAL A 598 18.07 29.53 4.27
CA VAL A 598 16.77 29.69 4.93
C VAL A 598 15.75 30.20 3.92
N ALA A 599 15.08 29.29 3.23
CA ALA A 599 13.95 29.60 2.36
C ALA A 599 12.64 29.59 3.17
N ALA A 600 11.81 30.59 2.92
CA ALA A 600 10.55 30.83 3.62
C ALA A 600 9.38 30.69 2.64
N GLY A 601 8.26 30.11 3.06
CA GLY A 601 7.08 29.92 2.21
C GLY A 601 5.76 30.26 2.91
N ALA A 602 4.85 30.92 2.20
CA ALA A 602 3.48 31.11 2.69
C ALA A 602 2.65 29.84 2.43
N ALA A 603 1.82 29.42 3.39
CA ALA A 603 0.87 28.33 3.22
C ALA A 603 -0.45 28.87 2.66
N THR A 604 -0.84 28.36 1.50
CA THR A 604 -1.97 28.86 0.73
C THR A 604 -2.90 27.71 0.35
N VAL A 605 -4.14 27.72 0.83
CA VAL A 605 -5.20 26.82 0.38
C VAL A 605 -5.54 27.16 -1.06
N ILE A 606 -5.49 26.15 -1.93
CA ILE A 606 -5.85 26.22 -3.35
C ILE A 606 -7.09 25.37 -3.69
N TYR A 607 -7.55 24.51 -2.78
CA TYR A 607 -8.83 23.81 -2.85
C TYR A 607 -9.38 23.58 -1.43
N PRO A 608 -10.69 23.71 -1.16
CA PRO A 608 -11.79 24.01 -2.10
C PRO A 608 -12.00 25.51 -2.36
N ARG A 609 -11.15 26.35 -1.76
CA ARG A 609 -11.14 27.81 -1.80
C ARG A 609 -9.71 28.33 -2.01
N HIS A 610 -9.58 29.60 -2.40
CA HIS A 610 -8.29 30.26 -2.64
C HIS A 610 -8.01 31.24 -1.49
N GLU A 611 -7.10 30.90 -0.57
CA GLU A 611 -6.92 31.63 0.69
C GLU A 611 -5.52 31.41 1.27
N GLN A 612 -4.83 32.47 1.69
CA GLN A 612 -3.61 32.33 2.50
C GLN A 612 -3.99 32.05 3.96
N VAL A 613 -3.44 30.97 4.52
CA VAL A 613 -3.74 30.52 5.89
C VAL A 613 -2.60 30.72 6.89
N SER A 614 -1.36 30.94 6.42
CA SER A 614 -0.26 31.34 7.31
C SER A 614 -0.27 32.85 7.57
N ALA A 615 -0.08 33.23 8.84
CA ALA A 615 0.03 34.63 9.28
C ALA A 615 1.31 35.35 8.78
N GLY A 616 2.21 34.62 8.14
CA GLY A 616 3.45 35.10 7.54
C GLY A 616 4.11 33.99 6.71
N PHE A 617 5.42 34.10 6.47
CA PHE A 617 6.19 32.99 5.92
C PHE A 617 6.50 31.95 6.99
N LEU A 618 6.55 30.69 6.57
CA LEU A 618 6.93 29.51 7.35
C LEU A 618 8.32 29.05 6.93
N PHE A 619 9.12 28.59 7.89
CA PHE A 619 10.47 28.10 7.73
C PHE A 619 10.55 26.59 8.04
N TYR A 620 11.65 25.95 7.64
CA TYR A 620 11.96 24.59 8.09
C TYR A 620 11.99 24.55 9.62
N GLY A 621 11.22 23.64 10.21
CA GLY A 621 11.07 23.49 11.66
C GLY A 621 9.95 24.33 12.28
N ASP A 622 9.21 25.14 11.52
CA ASP A 622 7.98 25.79 12.02
C ASP A 622 6.82 24.78 12.11
N THR A 623 5.74 25.18 12.79
CA THR A 623 4.50 24.41 12.87
C THR A 623 3.39 25.15 12.11
N LEU A 624 2.73 24.45 11.19
CA LEU A 624 1.52 24.91 10.53
C LEU A 624 0.29 24.51 11.36
N GLU A 625 -0.47 25.51 11.81
CA GLU A 625 -1.71 25.34 12.57
C GLU A 625 -2.92 25.69 11.70
N LEU A 626 -3.94 24.83 11.66
CA LEU A 626 -5.19 25.07 10.95
C LEU A 626 -6.34 24.17 11.45
N THR A 627 -7.58 24.53 11.15
CA THR A 627 -8.78 23.76 11.53
C THR A 627 -9.44 23.20 10.28
N LEU A 628 -9.58 21.88 10.20
CA LEU A 628 -10.37 21.20 9.18
C LEU A 628 -11.82 21.06 9.65
N GLN A 629 -12.78 21.55 8.86
CA GLN A 629 -14.20 21.27 9.08
C GLN A 629 -14.52 19.80 8.81
N GLY A 630 -15.72 19.37 9.22
CA GLY A 630 -16.18 18.01 8.98
C GLY A 630 -16.19 17.63 7.50
N TYR A 631 -15.65 16.46 7.18
CA TYR A 631 -15.43 15.93 5.83
C TYR A 631 -14.60 16.84 4.89
N GLU A 632 -13.95 17.90 5.41
CA GLU A 632 -13.19 18.84 4.58
C GLU A 632 -11.92 18.18 4.02
N THR A 633 -11.70 18.36 2.72
CA THR A 633 -10.46 18.01 2.01
C THR A 633 -9.81 19.31 1.55
N LEU A 634 -8.63 19.63 2.10
CA LEU A 634 -7.84 20.80 1.72
C LEU A 634 -6.63 20.42 0.88
N LEU A 635 -6.32 21.27 -0.09
CA LEU A 635 -5.06 21.23 -0.82
C LEU A 635 -4.33 22.56 -0.56
N VAL A 636 -3.11 22.48 -0.03
CA VAL A 636 -2.31 23.64 0.41
C VAL A 636 -0.98 23.65 -0.31
N GLU A 637 -0.64 24.74 -1.00
CA GLU A 637 0.70 25.00 -1.52
C GLU A 637 1.51 25.79 -0.48
N VAL A 638 2.72 25.32 -0.17
CA VAL A 638 3.71 26.00 0.67
C VAL A 638 4.82 26.50 -0.26
N SER A 639 4.92 27.81 -0.45
CA SER A 639 5.86 28.36 -1.44
C SER A 639 6.27 29.81 -1.16
N ALA A 640 7.45 30.20 -1.64
CA ALA A 640 7.97 31.57 -1.52
C ALA A 640 7.26 32.60 -2.40
N VAL A 641 6.48 32.14 -3.41
CA VAL A 641 5.79 32.99 -4.37
C VAL A 641 4.30 32.66 -4.34
N SER A 642 3.47 33.58 -3.84
CA SER A 642 2.01 33.41 -3.80
C SER A 642 1.47 32.93 -5.15
N PRO A 643 0.64 31.86 -5.19
CA PRO A 643 0.06 31.32 -6.43
C PRO A 643 -0.97 32.27 -7.06
N PHE A 644 -1.33 33.37 -6.39
CA PHE A 644 -2.31 34.35 -6.85
C PHE A 644 -1.68 35.66 -7.31
N THR A 645 -2.36 36.39 -8.20
CA THR A 645 -1.92 37.70 -8.71
C THR A 645 -2.03 38.85 -7.72
N ALA A 646 -2.83 38.72 -6.65
CA ALA A 646 -3.01 39.70 -5.60
C ALA A 646 -3.27 39.02 -4.24
N ASP A 647 -2.93 39.71 -3.15
CA ASP A 647 -3.08 39.22 -1.77
C ASP A 647 -4.54 39.27 -1.32
N GLY A 648 -5.33 38.28 -1.75
CA GLY A 648 -6.73 38.11 -1.39
C GLY A 648 -6.94 37.63 0.05
N THR A 649 -6.56 38.44 1.03
CA THR A 649 -6.90 38.19 2.44
C THR A 649 -8.39 38.43 2.68
N ARG A 650 -9.17 37.34 2.72
CA ARG A 650 -10.60 37.39 3.02
C ARG A 650 -10.81 37.40 4.53
N GLN A 651 -10.84 38.59 5.14
CA GLN A 651 -11.27 38.71 6.53
C GLN A 651 -12.76 38.39 6.66
N ALA A 652 -13.08 37.35 7.44
CA ALA A 652 -14.43 37.14 7.94
C ALA A 652 -14.76 38.28 8.92
N GLY A 653 -15.52 39.27 8.45
CA GLY A 653 -16.07 40.31 9.33
C GLY A 653 -16.90 39.68 10.46
N GLY A 654 -16.89 40.30 11.63
CA GLY A 654 -17.61 39.82 12.81
C GLY A 654 -19.09 39.56 12.50
N ARG A 655 -19.49 38.29 12.53
CA ARG A 655 -20.84 37.82 12.24
C ARG A 655 -21.44 37.20 13.50
N PRO A 656 -22.76 37.30 13.73
CA PRO A 656 -23.39 36.67 14.89
C PRO A 656 -23.11 35.16 14.90
N PRO A 657 -22.70 34.58 16.04
CA PRO A 657 -22.48 33.15 16.18
C PRO A 657 -23.83 32.42 16.10
N CYS A 658 -23.83 31.24 15.49
CA CYS A 658 -24.93 30.30 15.69
C CYS A 658 -24.82 29.77 17.12
N ARG A 659 -25.95 29.53 17.79
CA ARG A 659 -25.99 28.94 19.14
C ARG A 659 -26.88 27.71 19.13
N VAL A 660 -26.46 26.68 19.87
CA VAL A 660 -27.29 25.51 20.13
C VAL A 660 -27.20 25.19 21.62
N GLU A 661 -28.34 25.07 22.27
CA GLU A 661 -28.47 24.56 23.65
C GLU A 661 -29.25 23.25 23.58
N SER A 662 -28.81 22.20 24.27
CA SER A 662 -29.38 20.85 24.07
C SER A 662 -29.48 20.06 25.36
N THR A 663 -30.52 19.22 25.44
CA THR A 663 -30.66 18.19 26.47
C THR A 663 -30.00 16.86 26.07
N GLY A 664 -29.30 16.83 24.92
CA GLY A 664 -28.70 15.62 24.34
C GLY A 664 -29.70 14.68 23.65
N LEU A 665 -29.15 13.56 23.17
CA LEU A 665 -29.85 12.37 22.67
C LEU A 665 -29.77 11.28 23.75
N ALA A 666 -30.92 10.74 24.15
CA ALA A 666 -31.03 9.73 25.20
C ALA A 666 -31.84 8.51 24.74
N LEU A 667 -31.21 7.33 24.83
CA LEU A 667 -31.89 6.04 24.65
C LEU A 667 -32.90 5.82 25.79
N GLN A 668 -34.15 5.53 25.42
CA GLN A 668 -35.26 5.24 26.32
C GLN A 668 -35.38 3.73 26.52
N PRO A 669 -34.98 3.16 27.68
CA PRO A 669 -34.88 1.71 27.85
C PRO A 669 -36.21 0.97 27.72
N ALA A 670 -37.34 1.64 28.03
CA ALA A 670 -38.67 1.05 27.99
C ALA A 670 -39.27 0.99 26.56
N SER A 671 -38.82 1.82 25.63
CA SER A 671 -39.36 1.90 24.27
C SER A 671 -38.37 1.51 23.17
N GLY A 672 -37.07 1.41 23.49
CA GLY A 672 -36.01 1.14 22.52
C GLY A 672 -35.82 2.28 21.51
N GLN A 673 -36.12 3.52 21.90
CA GLN A 673 -36.09 4.71 21.03
C GLN A 673 -35.05 5.70 21.55
N ILE A 674 -34.41 6.46 20.67
CA ILE A 674 -33.53 7.58 21.07
C ILE A 674 -34.29 8.87 20.84
N ASP A 675 -34.58 9.59 21.92
CA ASP A 675 -35.21 10.91 21.86
C ASP A 675 -34.16 11.99 22.16
N GLY A 676 -34.25 13.13 21.49
CA GLY A 676 -33.39 14.28 21.77
C GLY A 676 -34.07 15.61 21.51
N LYS A 677 -33.60 16.65 22.20
CA LYS A 677 -34.09 18.03 22.04
C LYS A 677 -32.94 19.03 22.04
N CYS A 678 -33.07 20.06 21.21
CA CYS A 678 -32.21 21.24 21.25
C CYS A 678 -32.97 22.50 20.85
N GLU A 679 -32.53 23.64 21.35
CA GLU A 679 -32.87 24.96 20.85
C GLU A 679 -31.71 25.42 19.96
N ALA A 680 -31.99 25.70 18.69
CA ALA A 680 -31.01 26.23 17.74
C ALA A 680 -31.36 27.67 17.35
N VAL A 681 -30.37 28.56 17.35
CA VAL A 681 -30.49 29.95 16.87
C VAL A 681 -29.60 30.11 15.64
N VAL A 682 -30.23 29.98 14.46
CA VAL A 682 -29.56 30.07 13.15
C VAL A 682 -29.52 31.53 12.68
N PRO A 683 -28.34 32.09 12.32
CA PRO A 683 -28.24 33.44 11.80
C PRO A 683 -28.99 33.65 10.48
N GLU A 684 -29.52 34.86 10.28
CA GLU A 684 -30.12 35.25 8.99
C GLU A 684 -29.14 35.09 7.82
N GLY A 685 -29.65 34.59 6.69
CA GLY A 685 -28.87 34.32 5.48
C GLY A 685 -27.90 33.13 5.54
N ALA A 686 -27.87 32.37 6.64
CA ALA A 686 -27.20 31.07 6.69
C ALA A 686 -28.16 29.95 6.24
N LYS A 687 -27.65 28.95 5.52
CA LYS A 687 -28.33 27.65 5.40
C LYS A 687 -27.90 26.78 6.56
N ALA A 688 -28.82 26.05 7.17
CA ALA A 688 -28.53 25.17 8.29
C ALA A 688 -29.28 23.84 8.12
N THR A 689 -28.56 22.73 8.27
CA THR A 689 -29.09 21.37 8.16
C THR A 689 -28.63 20.58 9.37
N MET A 690 -29.56 19.87 10.01
CA MET A 690 -29.27 18.94 11.09
C MET A 690 -28.83 17.61 10.47
N HIS A 691 -27.71 17.06 10.94
CA HIS A 691 -27.27 15.71 10.57
C HIS A 691 -27.22 14.85 11.84
N LEU A 692 -27.86 13.68 11.80
CA LEU A 692 -27.82 12.67 12.85
C LEU A 692 -27.23 11.38 12.30
N LEU A 693 -26.34 10.76 13.07
CA LEU A 693 -25.79 9.44 12.81
C LEU A 693 -26.23 8.51 13.91
N ALA A 694 -26.77 7.34 13.56
CA ALA A 694 -27.14 6.31 14.52
C ALA A 694 -26.71 4.91 14.03
N ASP A 695 -26.21 4.10 14.96
CA ASP A 695 -25.83 2.69 14.74
C ASP A 695 -26.53 1.80 15.77
N PRO A 696 -27.37 0.84 15.34
CA PRO A 696 -28.10 -0.07 16.23
C PRO A 696 -27.24 -1.24 16.75
N GLY A 697 -25.92 -1.26 16.53
CA GLY A 697 -25.00 -2.23 17.14
C GLY A 697 -25.29 -3.68 16.75
N GLY A 698 -25.43 -3.94 15.44
CA GLY A 698 -25.68 -5.29 14.89
C GLY A 698 -27.09 -5.86 15.14
N GLY A 699 -27.91 -5.25 16.00
CA GLY A 699 -29.15 -5.85 16.51
C GLY A 699 -30.45 -5.51 15.77
N ALA A 700 -30.50 -4.48 14.93
CA ALA A 700 -31.75 -4.07 14.26
C ALA A 700 -31.63 -3.96 12.74
N GLY A 701 -32.75 -4.24 12.07
CA GLY A 701 -32.99 -3.78 10.71
C GLY A 701 -33.14 -2.25 10.65
N ALA A 702 -33.52 -1.75 9.47
CA ALA A 702 -33.69 -0.34 9.15
C ALA A 702 -34.28 0.52 10.30
N ILE A 703 -33.51 1.51 10.76
CA ILE A 703 -33.97 2.50 11.76
C ILE A 703 -34.58 3.74 11.09
N GLU A 704 -35.59 4.32 11.71
CA GLU A 704 -36.38 5.46 11.21
C GLU A 704 -36.21 6.66 12.16
N CYS A 705 -36.32 7.89 11.65
CA CYS A 705 -36.24 9.11 12.45
C CYS A 705 -37.42 10.02 12.14
N VAL A 706 -38.06 10.55 13.19
CA VAL A 706 -39.04 11.63 13.10
C VAL A 706 -38.43 12.89 13.70
N ALA A 707 -38.51 13.99 12.98
CA ALA A 707 -38.04 15.31 13.42
C ALA A 707 -39.21 16.31 13.49
N LEU A 708 -39.21 17.12 14.56
CA LEU A 708 -40.09 18.24 14.78
C LEU A 708 -39.24 19.52 14.88
N VAL A 709 -39.60 20.56 14.14
CA VAL A 709 -38.98 21.89 14.18
C VAL A 709 -40.08 22.92 14.44
N ARG A 710 -39.93 23.74 15.48
CA ARG A 710 -40.98 24.66 15.99
C ARG A 710 -42.32 23.94 16.24
N GLY A 711 -42.25 22.68 16.69
CA GLY A 711 -43.40 21.80 16.95
C GLY A 711 -44.06 21.17 15.70
N GLN A 712 -43.58 21.47 14.49
CA GLN A 712 -44.11 20.92 13.23
C GLN A 712 -43.21 19.80 12.70
N SER A 713 -43.79 18.72 12.17
CA SER A 713 -43.01 17.63 11.56
C SER A 713 -42.38 18.09 10.25
N VAL A 714 -41.09 17.81 10.08
CA VAL A 714 -40.31 18.13 8.87
C VAL A 714 -39.92 16.86 8.10
N PRO A 715 -39.75 16.93 6.76
CA PRO A 715 -39.21 15.82 6.00
C PRO A 715 -37.78 15.47 6.45
N VAL A 716 -37.53 14.19 6.69
CA VAL A 716 -36.19 13.67 7.03
C VAL A 716 -35.66 12.87 5.85
N ARG A 717 -34.54 13.31 5.27
CA ARG A 717 -33.77 12.52 4.30
C ARG A 717 -33.04 11.42 5.04
N VAL A 718 -33.16 10.19 4.57
CA VAL A 718 -32.50 9.01 5.14
C VAL A 718 -31.39 8.56 4.20
N VAL A 719 -30.15 8.52 4.68
CA VAL A 719 -28.99 8.00 3.95
C VAL A 719 -28.54 6.69 4.59
N ARG A 720 -28.69 5.61 3.83
CA ARG A 720 -28.32 4.22 4.17
C ARG A 720 -27.40 3.67 3.08
N SER A 721 -26.69 2.58 3.35
CA SER A 721 -26.05 1.79 2.31
C SER A 721 -27.09 1.35 1.27
N GLY A 722 -26.80 1.60 0.00
CA GLY A 722 -27.72 1.32 -1.10
C GLY A 722 -28.04 -0.16 -1.29
N ALA A 723 -29.14 -0.44 -1.98
CA ALA A 723 -29.40 -1.76 -2.56
C ALA A 723 -28.63 -1.98 -3.89
N ASP A 724 -28.07 -0.91 -4.43
CA ASP A 724 -27.35 -0.88 -5.71
C ASP A 724 -25.89 -1.34 -5.53
N GLN A 725 -25.34 -2.01 -6.55
CA GLN A 725 -24.03 -2.69 -6.51
C GLN A 725 -22.82 -1.78 -6.18
N ALA A 726 -22.97 -0.46 -6.19
CA ALA A 726 -21.88 0.50 -6.02
C ALA A 726 -21.39 0.66 -4.57
N HIS A 727 -22.16 0.27 -3.55
CA HIS A 727 -21.83 0.53 -2.15
C HIS A 727 -22.09 -0.71 -1.29
N SER A 728 -21.13 -1.08 -0.43
CA SER A 728 -21.32 -2.22 0.48
C SER A 728 -22.22 -1.84 1.68
N LYS A 729 -22.78 -2.88 2.32
CA LYS A 729 -23.72 -2.73 3.43
C LYS A 729 -23.00 -2.34 4.72
N HIS A 730 -23.56 -1.38 5.45
CA HIS A 730 -23.06 -0.93 6.75
C HIS A 730 -24.21 -0.79 7.77
N PRO A 731 -23.94 -0.92 9.09
CA PRO A 731 -24.99 -0.93 10.11
C PRO A 731 -25.58 0.46 10.41
N TRP A 732 -24.82 1.54 10.27
CA TRP A 732 -25.29 2.89 10.60
C TRP A 732 -26.25 3.49 9.56
N THR A 733 -27.07 4.44 10.01
CA THR A 733 -27.92 5.29 9.17
C THR A 733 -27.68 6.76 9.48
N TRP A 734 -27.60 7.59 8.45
CA TRP A 734 -27.62 9.05 8.55
C TRP A 734 -29.04 9.59 8.32
N PHE A 735 -29.40 10.62 9.06
CA PHE A 735 -30.66 11.36 8.93
C PHE A 735 -30.38 12.85 8.77
N GLU A 736 -31.07 13.51 7.85
CA GLU A 736 -30.84 14.93 7.53
C GLU A 736 -32.15 15.70 7.39
N PHE A 737 -32.22 16.91 7.95
CA PHE A 737 -33.35 17.82 7.77
C PHE A 737 -32.94 19.29 8.00
N ASP A 738 -33.59 20.22 7.31
CA ASP A 738 -33.25 21.64 7.37
C ASP A 738 -33.78 22.35 8.63
N ILE A 739 -33.00 23.33 9.10
CA ILE A 739 -33.34 24.22 10.21
C ILE A 739 -33.52 25.66 9.65
N PRO A 740 -34.68 26.31 9.84
CA PRO A 740 -34.90 27.67 9.37
C PRO A 740 -34.13 28.70 10.21
N ALA A 741 -33.83 29.85 9.61
CA ALA A 741 -33.24 31.00 10.27
C ALA A 741 -34.08 31.48 11.48
N GLY A 742 -33.41 32.11 12.44
CA GLY A 742 -33.95 32.49 13.74
C GLY A 742 -33.88 31.37 14.79
N LYS A 743 -34.64 31.54 15.88
CA LYS A 743 -34.76 30.55 16.96
C LYS A 743 -35.69 29.41 16.55
N SER A 744 -35.31 28.17 16.86
CA SER A 744 -36.06 26.96 16.53
C SER A 744 -35.90 25.92 17.63
N ASP A 745 -37.01 25.53 18.26
CA ASP A 745 -37.08 24.33 19.10
C ASP A 745 -37.09 23.11 18.18
N VAL A 746 -36.15 22.19 18.39
CA VAL A 746 -35.96 20.97 17.61
C VAL A 746 -36.14 19.77 18.54
N ALA A 747 -36.95 18.81 18.12
CA ALA A 747 -37.08 17.51 18.78
C ALA A 747 -36.95 16.38 17.76
N VAL A 748 -36.23 15.32 18.11
CA VAL A 748 -35.98 14.15 17.27
C VAL A 748 -36.30 12.88 18.02
N SER A 749 -36.74 11.85 17.29
CA SER A 749 -37.06 10.54 17.82
C SER A 749 -36.64 9.46 16.82
N ILE A 750 -35.59 8.71 17.13
CA ILE A 750 -35.05 7.61 16.31
C ILE A 750 -35.60 6.29 16.85
N LYS A 751 -36.17 5.46 15.98
CA LYS A 751 -36.90 4.24 16.34
C LYS A 751 -36.47 3.06 15.46
N PRO A 752 -36.59 1.81 15.95
CA PRO A 752 -36.56 0.64 15.08
C PRO A 752 -37.67 0.72 14.03
N GLY A 753 -37.39 0.29 12.80
CA GLY A 753 -38.42 0.10 11.77
C GLY A 753 -39.41 -1.02 12.14
N LYS A 754 -40.50 -1.13 11.36
CA LYS A 754 -41.66 -2.00 11.64
C LYS A 754 -41.27 -3.41 12.10
N GLY A 755 -41.51 -3.70 13.39
CA GLY A 755 -41.37 -5.02 14.00
C GLY A 755 -40.02 -5.32 14.66
N GLY A 756 -39.06 -4.39 14.65
CA GLY A 756 -37.75 -4.55 15.30
C GLY A 756 -37.65 -3.91 16.69
N GLY A 757 -36.55 -4.19 17.38
CA GLY A 757 -36.09 -3.53 18.60
C GLY A 757 -34.58 -3.56 18.67
N PHE A 758 -33.95 -2.55 19.29
CA PHE A 758 -32.52 -2.60 19.64
C PHE A 758 -32.35 -2.34 21.15
N THR A 759 -31.49 -3.13 21.79
CA THR A 759 -31.13 -2.97 23.21
C THR A 759 -29.96 -2.00 23.42
N ARG A 760 -29.20 -1.72 22.36
CA ARG A 760 -28.13 -0.73 22.26
C ARG A 760 -28.29 0.02 20.95
N CYS A 761 -28.16 1.33 20.97
CA CYS A 761 -27.95 2.13 19.77
C CYS A 761 -27.13 3.35 20.18
N GLU A 762 -26.05 3.60 19.45
CA GLU A 762 -25.23 4.79 19.64
C GLU A 762 -25.69 5.85 18.65
N ALA A 763 -25.72 7.11 19.07
CA ALA A 763 -26.12 8.21 18.22
C ALA A 763 -25.38 9.51 18.54
N GLY A 764 -25.15 10.31 17.50
CA GLY A 764 -24.65 11.67 17.59
C GLY A 764 -25.40 12.58 16.63
N TRP A 765 -25.35 13.89 16.87
CA TRP A 765 -25.96 14.89 16.01
C TRP A 765 -25.22 16.22 16.02
N TRP A 766 -25.24 16.85 14.85
CA TRP A 766 -24.46 18.04 14.52
C TRP A 766 -25.31 18.99 13.68
N LEU A 767 -25.13 20.29 13.91
CA LEU A 767 -25.71 21.34 13.06
C LEU A 767 -24.65 21.78 12.05
N TRP A 768 -24.90 21.53 10.77
CA TRP A 768 -24.07 21.99 9.65
C TRP A 768 -24.61 23.33 9.17
N LEU A 769 -23.77 24.37 9.18
CA LEU A 769 -24.09 25.69 8.63
C LEU A 769 -23.24 26.00 7.40
N GLU A 770 -23.88 26.52 6.36
CA GLU A 770 -23.21 27.11 5.19
C GLU A 770 -23.58 28.60 5.14
N ARG A 771 -22.60 29.47 5.40
CA ARG A 771 -22.77 30.94 5.44
C ARG A 771 -22.25 31.56 4.14
N SER A 772 -23.03 32.41 3.49
CA SER A 772 -22.54 33.14 2.30
C SER A 772 -21.38 34.07 2.67
N LEU A 773 -20.25 33.97 1.97
CA LEU A 773 -19.15 34.93 2.06
C LEU A 773 -19.47 36.21 1.26
N PRO A 774 -18.84 37.37 1.57
CA PRO A 774 -19.01 38.56 0.76
C PRO A 774 -18.56 38.28 -0.68
N LYS A 775 -19.42 38.58 -1.67
CA LYS A 775 -19.08 38.47 -3.10
C LYS A 775 -17.83 39.30 -3.36
N SER A 776 -16.71 38.62 -3.53
CA SER A 776 -15.39 39.18 -3.76
C SER A 776 -14.76 38.40 -4.90
N VAL A 777 -14.19 39.12 -5.88
CA VAL A 777 -13.52 38.49 -7.01
C VAL A 777 -12.46 37.53 -6.47
N PRO A 778 -12.53 36.22 -6.80
CA PRO A 778 -11.54 35.28 -6.33
C PRO A 778 -10.13 35.69 -6.75
N PRO A 779 -9.10 35.41 -5.94
CA PRO A 779 -7.72 35.66 -6.33
C PRO A 779 -7.42 34.96 -7.65
N THR A 780 -7.01 35.71 -8.68
CA THR A 780 -6.73 35.12 -9.99
C THR A 780 -5.47 34.25 -9.88
N PRO A 781 -5.53 32.95 -10.24
CA PRO A 781 -4.35 32.10 -10.22
C PRO A 781 -3.32 32.57 -11.26
N LYS A 782 -2.03 32.57 -10.89
CA LYS A 782 -0.91 32.81 -11.81
C LYS A 782 -0.66 31.62 -12.76
N ALA A 783 -1.23 30.46 -12.45
CA ALA A 783 -1.07 29.20 -13.17
C ALA A 783 -2.29 28.29 -12.88
N PRO A 784 -2.48 27.16 -13.59
CA PRO A 784 -3.62 26.28 -13.35
C PRO A 784 -3.64 25.75 -11.91
N LEU A 785 -4.79 25.95 -11.25
CA LEU A 785 -5.17 25.37 -9.96
C LEU A 785 -6.48 24.58 -10.16
N PRO A 786 -6.83 23.63 -9.27
CA PRO A 786 -8.13 22.97 -9.30
C PRO A 786 -9.27 23.99 -9.16
N LEU A 787 -10.38 23.78 -9.87
CA LEU A 787 -11.50 24.70 -9.77
C LEU A 787 -12.14 24.66 -8.37
N PRO A 788 -12.46 25.84 -7.80
CA PRO A 788 -13.05 25.96 -6.48
C PRO A 788 -14.52 25.51 -6.49
N ILE A 789 -14.92 24.74 -5.49
CA ILE A 789 -16.31 24.29 -5.30
C ILE A 789 -17.05 25.06 -4.20
N GLY A 790 -16.32 25.72 -3.29
CA GLY A 790 -16.88 26.39 -2.11
C GLY A 790 -16.35 27.81 -1.92
N GLN A 791 -16.11 28.55 -3.01
CA GLN A 791 -15.50 29.88 -2.91
C GLN A 791 -16.42 30.95 -2.31
N ASP A 792 -17.75 30.81 -2.44
CA ASP A 792 -18.69 31.83 -1.96
C ASP A 792 -19.43 31.43 -0.67
N THR A 793 -19.07 30.28 -0.06
CA THR A 793 -19.60 29.85 1.23
C THR A 793 -18.50 29.54 2.24
N GLN A 794 -18.86 29.62 3.52
CA GLN A 794 -18.04 29.16 4.63
C GLN A 794 -18.84 28.13 5.42
N ARG A 795 -18.29 26.93 5.55
CA ARG A 795 -18.82 25.87 6.40
C ARG A 795 -18.45 26.12 7.87
N GLU A 796 -19.40 25.83 8.75
CA GLU A 796 -19.22 25.73 10.19
C GLU A 796 -20.04 24.54 10.68
N ILE A 797 -19.44 23.63 11.45
CA ILE A 797 -20.15 22.51 12.07
C ILE A 797 -20.13 22.67 13.58
N ILE A 798 -21.31 22.60 14.19
CA ILE A 798 -21.50 22.64 15.65
C ILE A 798 -21.89 21.23 16.12
N THR A 799 -21.00 20.61 16.89
CA THR A 799 -21.31 19.36 17.62
C THR A 799 -22.30 19.63 18.73
N ILE A 800 -23.51 19.06 18.62
CA ILE A 800 -24.56 19.18 19.63
C ILE A 800 -24.39 18.07 20.67
N GLN A 801 -24.20 16.84 20.17
CA GLN A 801 -23.73 15.70 20.96
C GLN A 801 -22.89 14.82 20.03
N ALA A 802 -21.63 14.61 20.40
CA ALA A 802 -20.75 13.65 19.73
C ALA A 802 -21.34 12.24 19.85
N ALA A 803 -21.23 11.45 18.79
CA ALA A 803 -21.50 10.03 18.91
C ALA A 803 -20.42 9.37 19.78
N LYS A 804 -20.81 8.38 20.58
CA LYS A 804 -19.83 7.42 21.12
C LYS A 804 -19.19 6.65 19.96
N VAL A 805 -18.02 6.08 20.20
CA VAL A 805 -17.15 5.58 19.13
C VAL A 805 -17.73 4.30 18.52
N PHE A 806 -18.56 4.46 17.47
CA PHE A 806 -18.78 3.39 16.50
C PHE A 806 -17.41 2.89 16.00
N ALA A 807 -17.00 1.70 16.41
CA ALA A 807 -15.89 1.03 15.75
C ALA A 807 -16.27 0.85 14.28
N ALA A 808 -15.43 1.36 13.37
CA ALA A 808 -15.56 1.01 11.97
C ALA A 808 -15.38 -0.51 11.85
N PRO A 809 -16.29 -1.25 11.18
CA PRO A 809 -16.20 -2.69 11.11
C PRO A 809 -14.86 -3.12 10.50
N ARG A 810 -14.09 -3.88 11.28
CA ARG A 810 -13.40 -5.08 10.82
C ARG A 810 -12.91 -5.21 9.38
N VAL A 811 -11.99 -4.40 8.83
CA VAL A 811 -11.41 -4.75 7.50
C VAL A 811 -10.34 -5.83 7.68
N TRP A 812 -10.71 -7.06 7.35
CA TRP A 812 -9.81 -8.20 7.43
C TRP A 812 -8.93 -8.30 6.17
N PRO A 813 -7.59 -8.23 6.30
CA PRO A 813 -6.70 -8.41 5.16
C PRO A 813 -6.80 -9.84 4.62
N LYS A 814 -6.37 -10.02 3.35
CA LYS A 814 -6.39 -11.32 2.66
C LYS A 814 -7.80 -11.96 2.72
N ALA A 815 -8.82 -11.25 2.24
CA ALA A 815 -10.23 -11.69 2.30
C ALA A 815 -10.49 -13.01 1.55
N ASP A 816 -9.58 -13.39 0.65
CA ASP A 816 -9.50 -14.62 -0.13
C ASP A 816 -8.71 -15.75 0.56
N ALA A 817 -7.96 -15.46 1.64
CA ALA A 817 -7.22 -16.49 2.37
C ALA A 817 -8.15 -17.39 3.23
N PRO A 818 -7.88 -18.71 3.28
CA PRO A 818 -8.70 -19.66 4.03
C PRO A 818 -8.57 -19.52 5.55
N SER A 819 -7.46 -18.93 6.03
CA SER A 819 -7.27 -18.54 7.42
C SER A 819 -6.58 -17.18 7.55
N VAL A 820 -6.70 -16.59 8.73
CA VAL A 820 -6.04 -15.37 9.18
C VAL A 820 -5.34 -15.66 10.49
N TRP A 821 -4.04 -15.37 10.56
CA TRP A 821 -3.23 -15.49 11.76
C TRP A 821 -3.41 -14.26 12.64
N LEU A 822 -3.53 -14.45 13.96
CA LEU A 822 -3.68 -13.33 14.89
C LEU A 822 -2.37 -12.62 15.21
N ASP A 823 -1.21 -13.25 14.98
CA ASP A 823 0.10 -12.58 15.09
C ASP A 823 0.42 -11.64 13.92
N GLU A 824 -0.26 -11.79 12.78
CA GLU A 824 -0.16 -10.85 11.65
C GLU A 824 -1.00 -9.58 11.85
N LEU A 825 -1.69 -9.44 13.00
CA LEU A 825 -2.78 -8.47 13.17
C LEU A 825 -2.82 -7.82 14.56
N PRO A 826 -2.98 -6.48 14.66
CA PRO A 826 -3.25 -5.86 15.95
C PRO A 826 -4.66 -6.25 16.45
N PRO A 827 -4.86 -6.47 17.76
CA PRO A 827 -6.19 -6.56 18.35
C PRO A 827 -6.89 -5.19 18.34
N ASP A 828 -8.23 -5.20 18.42
CA ASP A 828 -9.05 -3.97 18.45
C ASP A 828 -9.04 -3.30 19.83
N ASP A 829 -8.90 -4.10 20.88
CA ASP A 829 -8.71 -3.66 22.27
C ASP A 829 -7.82 -4.67 23.01
N VAL A 830 -6.99 -4.19 23.92
CA VAL A 830 -6.09 -5.04 24.71
C VAL A 830 -5.78 -4.43 26.07
N THR A 831 -5.97 -5.24 27.12
CA THR A 831 -5.55 -4.94 28.50
C THR A 831 -4.78 -6.12 29.06
N LEU A 832 -3.68 -5.87 29.78
CA LEU A 832 -2.91 -6.86 30.53
C LEU A 832 -2.62 -6.32 31.93
N GLY A 833 -2.57 -7.20 32.93
CA GLY A 833 -2.18 -6.86 34.30
C GLY A 833 -0.71 -6.40 34.39
N TRP A 834 0.15 -6.87 33.49
CA TRP A 834 1.55 -6.49 33.40
C TRP A 834 2.10 -6.59 31.97
N GLY A 835 3.13 -5.79 31.67
CA GLY A 835 3.85 -5.84 30.40
C GLY A 835 3.08 -5.28 29.20
N LYS A 836 3.34 -5.86 28.03
CA LYS A 836 2.68 -5.57 26.75
C LYS A 836 2.35 -6.91 26.07
N LEU A 837 1.34 -6.93 25.19
CA LEU A 837 1.10 -8.08 24.32
C LEU A 837 2.31 -8.29 23.40
N GLN A 838 2.75 -9.54 23.26
CA GLN A 838 3.84 -9.94 22.38
C GLN A 838 3.31 -10.76 21.20
N THR A 839 3.95 -10.66 20.05
CA THR A 839 3.62 -11.41 18.82
C THR A 839 4.78 -12.33 18.46
N ASN A 840 4.51 -13.62 18.29
CA ASN A 840 5.49 -14.67 17.96
C ASN A 840 6.64 -14.81 18.97
N GLN A 841 6.39 -14.32 20.19
CA GLN A 841 7.32 -14.34 21.31
C GLN A 841 6.51 -14.42 22.62
N SER A 842 7.06 -15.05 23.64
CA SER A 842 6.49 -15.01 24.99
C SER A 842 6.71 -13.63 25.62
N VAL A 843 6.05 -13.38 26.76
CA VAL A 843 6.14 -12.11 27.53
C VAL A 843 7.58 -11.59 27.70
N TRP A 844 8.56 -12.49 27.82
CA TRP A 844 9.99 -12.17 27.98
C TRP A 844 10.78 -11.91 26.66
N GLU A 845 10.11 -11.70 25.53
CA GLU A 845 10.74 -11.54 24.20
C GLU A 845 11.59 -12.76 23.77
N LYS A 846 11.18 -13.96 24.22
CA LYS A 846 11.76 -15.27 23.93
C LYS A 846 10.84 -16.09 23.00
N PRO A 847 11.28 -17.22 22.43
CA PRO A 847 10.38 -18.16 21.77
C PRO A 847 9.22 -18.56 22.71
N MET A 848 8.02 -18.75 22.16
CA MET A 848 6.87 -19.28 22.91
C MET A 848 7.05 -20.78 23.10
N VAL A 849 7.02 -21.26 24.34
CA VAL A 849 7.25 -22.68 24.64
C VAL A 849 6.21 -23.16 25.65
N ILE A 850 5.39 -24.14 25.26
CA ILE A 850 4.42 -24.77 26.15
C ILE A 850 4.82 -26.24 26.36
N ALA A 851 5.15 -26.60 27.60
CA ALA A 851 5.54 -27.96 28.01
C ALA A 851 6.61 -28.59 27.09
N GLY A 852 7.69 -27.86 26.79
CA GLY A 852 8.79 -28.31 25.94
C GLY A 852 8.55 -28.25 24.42
N ARG A 853 7.37 -27.83 23.94
CA ARG A 853 7.11 -27.59 22.51
C ARG A 853 7.21 -26.09 22.19
N GLU A 854 8.13 -25.75 21.29
CA GLU A 854 8.27 -24.39 20.73
C GLU A 854 7.21 -24.10 19.66
N PHE A 855 6.75 -22.85 19.59
CA PHE A 855 5.76 -22.35 18.64
C PHE A 855 6.25 -21.07 17.94
N ALA A 856 6.19 -21.08 16.60
CA ALA A 856 6.64 -19.95 15.78
C ALA A 856 5.59 -18.84 15.58
N HIS A 857 4.30 -19.15 15.80
CA HIS A 857 3.17 -18.25 15.58
C HIS A 857 2.26 -18.18 16.81
N GLY A 858 1.73 -17.00 17.13
CA GLY A 858 0.83 -16.79 18.27
C GLY A 858 1.07 -15.51 19.07
N LEU A 859 0.39 -15.39 20.22
CA LEU A 859 0.41 -14.21 21.08
C LEU A 859 0.85 -14.56 22.51
N GLY A 860 1.91 -13.92 23.01
CA GLY A 860 2.37 -14.04 24.40
C GLY A 860 1.75 -12.96 25.30
N THR A 861 1.16 -13.35 26.42
CA THR A 861 0.38 -12.47 27.32
C THR A 861 0.60 -12.78 28.82
N HIS A 862 0.20 -11.85 29.69
CA HIS A 862 0.29 -11.95 31.15
C HIS A 862 -1.11 -11.81 31.78
N ALA A 863 -1.46 -12.63 32.77
CA ALA A 863 -2.77 -12.56 33.43
C ALA A 863 -2.89 -11.36 34.43
N GLU A 864 -4.08 -10.85 34.72
CA GLU A 864 -5.27 -10.98 33.89
C GLU A 864 -5.06 -10.23 32.57
N SER A 865 -5.46 -10.82 31.45
CA SER A 865 -5.50 -10.12 30.17
C SER A 865 -6.80 -10.37 29.42
N ARG A 866 -7.13 -9.40 28.57
CA ARG A 866 -8.25 -9.41 27.65
C ARG A 866 -7.79 -8.84 26.33
N ILE A 867 -7.88 -9.65 25.28
CA ILE A 867 -7.49 -9.31 23.91
C ILE A 867 -8.76 -9.45 23.05
N VAL A 868 -9.11 -8.43 22.28
CA VAL A 868 -10.40 -8.36 21.56
C VAL A 868 -10.19 -8.28 20.06
N TYR A 869 -11.02 -9.03 19.32
CA TYR A 869 -11.13 -8.97 17.86
C TYR A 869 -12.58 -8.80 17.43
N ASP A 870 -12.88 -7.74 16.68
CA ASP A 870 -14.15 -7.53 15.98
C ASP A 870 -14.19 -8.45 14.75
N LEU A 871 -15.02 -9.49 14.79
CA LEU A 871 -15.17 -10.46 13.70
C LEU A 871 -16.04 -9.93 12.53
N SER A 872 -16.61 -8.73 12.64
CA SER A 872 -17.42 -8.14 11.58
C SER A 872 -16.64 -8.05 10.26
N GLY A 873 -17.35 -8.19 9.13
CA GLY A 873 -16.76 -8.23 7.79
C GLY A 873 -15.97 -9.51 7.44
N GLY A 874 -15.44 -10.24 8.43
CA GLY A 874 -14.45 -11.32 8.21
C GLY A 874 -14.98 -12.64 7.64
N LYS A 875 -16.28 -12.92 7.81
CA LYS A 875 -16.96 -14.17 7.39
C LYS A 875 -16.30 -15.46 7.91
N PHE A 876 -15.85 -15.46 9.17
CA PHE A 876 -15.21 -16.64 9.77
C PHE A 876 -16.23 -17.71 10.18
N LYS A 877 -15.78 -18.96 10.15
CA LYS A 877 -16.48 -20.13 10.67
C LYS A 877 -15.94 -20.58 12.04
N SER A 878 -14.62 -20.57 12.25
CA SER A 878 -14.04 -21.00 13.52
C SER A 878 -12.82 -20.20 13.95
N PHE A 879 -12.60 -20.13 15.26
CA PHE A 879 -11.34 -19.73 15.88
C PHE A 879 -10.62 -20.99 16.38
N ARG A 880 -9.31 -21.09 16.11
CA ARG A 880 -8.45 -22.20 16.50
C ARG A 880 -7.15 -21.70 17.11
N CYS A 881 -6.69 -22.33 18.19
CA CYS A 881 -5.35 -22.11 18.76
C CYS A 881 -4.94 -23.25 19.68
N LEU A 882 -3.73 -23.17 20.23
CA LEU A 882 -3.21 -23.98 21.33
C LEU A 882 -2.89 -23.05 22.49
N VAL A 883 -3.51 -23.24 23.65
CA VAL A 883 -3.27 -22.42 24.85
C VAL A 883 -2.43 -23.15 25.87
N GLY A 884 -1.59 -22.42 26.61
CA GLY A 884 -0.87 -22.96 27.75
C GLY A 884 0.09 -21.96 28.38
N ARG A 885 0.62 -22.33 29.54
CA ARG A 885 1.55 -21.51 30.30
C ARG A 885 2.95 -21.56 29.68
N ASP A 886 3.55 -20.39 29.47
CA ASP A 886 4.90 -20.26 28.91
C ASP A 886 5.93 -20.93 29.84
N GLU A 887 6.91 -21.61 29.26
CA GLU A 887 7.94 -22.32 30.01
C GLU A 887 8.93 -21.36 30.70
N HIS A 888 9.09 -20.15 30.14
CA HIS A 888 9.92 -19.10 30.72
C HIS A 888 9.24 -18.31 31.85
N ALA A 889 8.00 -18.64 32.19
CA ALA A 889 7.23 -18.09 33.30
C ALA A 889 7.71 -18.57 34.68
N GLN A 890 7.64 -17.69 35.69
CA GLN A 890 7.81 -18.04 37.11
C GLN A 890 6.59 -18.81 37.62
N ASP A 891 6.74 -19.61 38.67
CA ASP A 891 5.69 -20.51 39.18
C ASP A 891 4.39 -19.76 39.51
N GLY A 892 3.27 -20.30 39.03
CA GLY A 892 1.91 -19.72 39.04
C GLY A 892 0.99 -20.57 38.16
N ALA A 893 -0.32 -20.50 38.33
CA ALA A 893 -1.32 -21.19 37.53
C ALA A 893 -2.16 -20.21 36.72
N ILE A 894 -2.44 -20.53 35.44
CA ILE A 894 -3.27 -19.67 34.57
C ILE A 894 -4.46 -20.41 34.00
N ALA A 895 -5.57 -19.71 33.77
CA ALA A 895 -6.69 -20.21 32.98
C ALA A 895 -6.87 -19.37 31.70
N PHE A 896 -7.46 -19.98 30.68
CA PHE A 896 -7.77 -19.37 29.39
C PHE A 896 -9.26 -19.51 29.11
N GLN A 897 -9.93 -18.41 28.79
CA GLN A 897 -11.30 -18.42 28.31
C GLN A 897 -11.39 -17.75 26.93
N VAL A 898 -12.28 -18.28 26.08
CA VAL A 898 -12.72 -17.58 24.88
C VAL A 898 -14.16 -17.16 25.07
N LYS A 899 -14.47 -15.89 24.79
CA LYS A 899 -15.85 -15.41 24.68
C LYS A 899 -16.19 -15.05 23.24
N LEU A 900 -17.42 -15.35 22.85
CA LEU A 900 -18.04 -14.88 21.62
C LEU A 900 -19.26 -14.04 22.01
N ASP A 901 -19.29 -12.79 21.58
CA ASP A 901 -20.35 -11.82 21.89
C ASP A 901 -20.67 -11.75 23.41
N GLY A 902 -19.61 -11.76 24.24
CA GLY A 902 -19.68 -11.73 25.70
C GLY A 902 -20.00 -13.07 26.39
N LYS A 903 -20.37 -14.12 25.63
CA LYS A 903 -20.65 -15.46 26.16
C LYS A 903 -19.40 -16.33 26.13
N VAL A 904 -19.04 -16.96 27.26
CA VAL A 904 -17.94 -17.96 27.30
C VAL A 904 -18.31 -19.16 26.42
N VAL A 905 -17.44 -19.46 25.46
CA VAL A 905 -17.54 -20.59 24.51
C VAL A 905 -16.43 -21.63 24.70
N PHE A 906 -15.34 -21.28 25.39
CA PHE A 906 -14.28 -22.20 25.80
C PHE A 906 -13.72 -21.80 27.17
N ASP A 907 -13.32 -22.80 27.95
CA ASP A 907 -12.57 -22.65 29.20
C ASP A 907 -11.47 -23.75 29.28
N SER A 908 -10.23 -23.37 29.60
CA SER A 908 -9.15 -24.33 29.78
C SER A 908 -9.24 -25.08 31.11
N GLY A 909 -9.81 -24.45 32.15
CA GLY A 909 -9.47 -24.70 33.55
C GLY A 909 -8.04 -24.23 33.88
N PRO A 910 -7.63 -24.24 35.16
CA PRO A 910 -6.26 -23.91 35.54
C PRO A 910 -5.23 -24.82 34.86
N MET A 911 -4.14 -24.23 34.37
CA MET A 911 -3.02 -24.84 33.68
C MET A 911 -1.72 -24.49 34.41
N ALA A 912 -0.92 -25.50 34.73
CA ALA A 912 0.36 -25.37 35.40
C ALA A 912 1.52 -25.63 34.42
N LYS A 913 2.77 -25.46 34.87
CA LYS A 913 3.97 -25.59 34.02
C LYS A 913 4.09 -26.92 33.24
N ALA A 914 3.59 -28.01 33.80
CA ALA A 914 3.62 -29.34 33.18
C ALA A 914 2.36 -29.67 32.35
N SER A 915 1.38 -28.76 32.26
CA SER A 915 0.18 -28.93 31.44
C SER A 915 0.56 -28.84 29.96
N ALA A 916 0.31 -29.91 29.20
CA ALA A 916 0.42 -29.88 27.74
C ALA A 916 -0.52 -28.81 27.15
N ALA A 917 -0.11 -28.22 26.02
CA ALA A 917 -0.91 -27.22 25.32
C ALA A 917 -2.31 -27.75 25.00
N LYS A 918 -3.35 -27.02 25.41
CA LYS A 918 -4.76 -27.41 25.23
C LYS A 918 -5.28 -26.82 23.93
N ALA A 919 -5.84 -27.67 23.07
CA ALA A 919 -6.46 -27.22 21.83
C ALA A 919 -7.75 -26.44 22.09
N VAL A 920 -7.90 -25.32 21.38
CA VAL A 920 -9.12 -24.53 21.28
C VAL A 920 -9.61 -24.66 19.85
N GLU A 921 -10.88 -25.06 19.70
CA GLU A 921 -11.60 -24.95 18.45
C GLU A 921 -13.05 -24.56 18.78
N VAL A 922 -13.45 -23.36 18.38
CA VAL A 922 -14.80 -22.83 18.64
C VAL A 922 -15.43 -22.32 17.35
N ASP A 923 -16.72 -22.57 17.19
CA ASP A 923 -17.53 -21.98 16.13
C ASP A 923 -17.71 -20.48 16.42
N VAL A 924 -17.41 -19.65 15.43
CA VAL A 924 -17.59 -18.18 15.47
C VAL A 924 -18.52 -17.67 14.37
N SER A 925 -19.22 -18.59 13.69
CA SER A 925 -20.10 -18.30 12.55
C SER A 925 -21.19 -17.29 12.92
N GLY A 926 -21.11 -16.11 12.32
CA GLY A 926 -22.07 -15.01 12.55
C GLY A 926 -21.89 -14.24 13.87
N GLY A 927 -20.87 -14.58 14.67
CA GLY A 927 -20.51 -13.78 15.85
C GLY A 927 -19.83 -12.47 15.46
N THR A 928 -19.84 -11.49 16.37
CA THR A 928 -19.33 -10.13 16.11
C THR A 928 -18.07 -9.79 16.91
N THR A 929 -17.92 -10.31 18.13
CA THR A 929 -16.78 -10.00 19.01
C THR A 929 -16.18 -11.28 19.56
N LEU A 930 -14.89 -11.52 19.31
CA LEU A 930 -14.08 -12.55 19.93
C LEU A 930 -13.24 -11.94 21.04
N GLU A 931 -13.31 -12.47 22.25
CA GLU A 931 -12.45 -12.07 23.37
C GLU A 931 -11.60 -13.26 23.82
N LEU A 932 -10.29 -13.08 23.84
CA LEU A 932 -9.31 -14.03 24.37
C LEU A 932 -8.92 -13.54 25.77
N LEU A 933 -9.20 -14.34 26.79
CA LEU A 933 -8.94 -14.00 28.20
C LEU A 933 -7.91 -14.95 28.80
N THR A 934 -6.85 -14.41 29.39
CA THR A 934 -5.96 -15.17 30.26
C THR A 934 -6.18 -14.69 31.68
N LEU A 935 -6.52 -15.60 32.59
CA LEU A 935 -7.02 -15.35 33.94
C LEU A 935 -6.09 -15.99 34.98
N ASP A 936 -6.16 -15.48 36.21
CA ASP A 936 -5.59 -16.14 37.40
C ASP A 936 -6.16 -17.57 37.55
N GLY A 937 -5.28 -18.55 37.73
CA GLY A 937 -5.62 -19.96 37.93
C GLY A 937 -6.00 -20.33 39.37
N GLY A 938 -5.89 -19.38 40.30
CA GLY A 938 -6.31 -19.50 41.70
C GLY A 938 -5.21 -19.25 42.74
N ASP A 939 -4.00 -18.88 42.33
CA ASP A 939 -2.85 -18.57 43.19
C ASP A 939 -2.34 -17.11 43.07
N GLY A 940 -2.98 -16.29 42.23
CA GLY A 940 -2.67 -14.88 42.02
C GLY A 940 -1.70 -14.67 40.85
N ILE A 941 -1.83 -13.54 40.16
CA ILE A 941 -1.20 -13.23 38.86
C ILE A 941 0.35 -13.19 38.81
N GLY A 942 1.05 -13.61 39.87
CA GLY A 942 2.50 -13.47 40.02
C GLY A 942 3.29 -14.47 39.19
N GLY A 943 3.64 -14.10 37.94
CA GLY A 943 4.38 -14.98 37.03
C GLY A 943 3.50 -15.65 35.97
N ASP A 944 2.23 -15.25 35.88
CA ASP A 944 1.19 -15.83 35.02
C ASP A 944 1.35 -15.45 33.54
N HIS A 945 2.40 -15.97 32.91
CA HIS A 945 2.67 -15.78 31.49
C HIS A 945 2.08 -16.95 30.69
N GLY A 946 1.25 -16.63 29.70
CA GLY A 946 0.56 -17.60 28.86
C GLY A 946 0.67 -17.28 27.38
N ASP A 947 0.70 -18.32 26.56
CA ASP A 947 0.79 -18.22 25.11
C ASP A 947 -0.52 -18.69 24.45
N TRP A 948 -1.03 -17.88 23.52
CA TRP A 948 -2.06 -18.24 22.55
C TRP A 948 -1.37 -18.67 21.25
N ALA A 949 -0.79 -19.88 21.26
CA ALA A 949 0.00 -20.41 20.16
C ALA A 949 -0.85 -20.83 18.95
N GLU A 950 -0.30 -20.71 17.75
CA GLU A 950 -0.90 -21.06 16.45
C GLU A 950 -2.30 -20.41 16.20
N ALA A 951 -2.56 -19.25 16.83
CA ALA A 951 -3.88 -18.63 16.87
C ALA A 951 -4.38 -18.10 15.51
N GLN A 952 -5.50 -18.64 15.04
CA GLN A 952 -6.07 -18.40 13.72
C GLN A 952 -7.59 -18.29 13.71
N LEU A 953 -8.10 -17.47 12.79
CA LEU A 953 -9.49 -17.45 12.35
C LEU A 953 -9.62 -18.12 10.98
N ILE A 954 -10.60 -19.02 10.81
CA ILE A 954 -10.81 -19.85 9.61
C ILE A 954 -12.08 -19.42 8.88
N ARG A 955 -12.09 -19.44 7.53
CA ARG A 955 -13.22 -18.97 6.69
C ARG A 955 -14.10 -20.04 6.06
#